data_AF-A0A1Y2X522-F1
#
_entry.id   AF-A0A1Y2X522-F1
#
_cell.length_a   1.000
_cell.length_b   1.000
_cell.length_c   1.000
_cell.angle_alpha   90.00
_cell.angle_beta   90.00
_cell.angle_gamma   90.00
#
_symmetry.space_group_name_H-M   'P 1'
#
loop_
_entity.id
_entity.type
_entity.pdbx_description
1 polymer ?
#
loop_
_entity_poly.entity_id
_entity_poly.type
_entity_poly.pdbx_seq_one_letter_code
_entity_poly.pdbx_strand_id
1 'polypeptide(L)'
;MTADIVERDSASRLDRSTCILPPSSHDPTSTGRATININLDHVKERRRLSAVTSKVSFETLLKASWILTLRCFVVADIICFKYEESSDINKTHQQKFGTKKQESTRVSCRYFMRIDPHESICSFLKRLEASHLSPNATIDPVSHDIGVADPRSLRHHCNTGLYVHRLGIEYEEIEGETITDLESLCSLQLDYRLSHTSKDMATSILNTFRHIYTQLANALEHRLLRDIKECSPLDQAKIKKWTCMDPTPSNSCLHTMILEQCRLRPDKTAVSSWDGNLTYRELDDLSLRLANHLMELGVGPETFVLSCFEKSTWAIVARLAILRAGGAYISIFASNPPVYLESVITRTKTRILVTDSCYTDRFQGIVPVIVGMSPEWLRSLPAGSRTCETVRPDNACLVLFTSGSTGTPKGIIQTHQAYATAIKNYARDLQLGPHTLYLQFDDYAFDISNLEFLVPLILGGCCCVPGPMKTVQDLAGEINALDADILFLTPTVAIKLEPSDVPRLKTMCVGGEPLPKDLVSKWDDSATKLVNQYGMGEVAICCALNRSIDVVGGAKVGRPSTGAIWVVNSSSPEKLAPIGAVGEIIIEGPHLSRGYLDETATRRTEAGFLKSIPRWMVEMHPDRTHTRMYRSGDLGRQNHDGTITYLGRKDTILKLDGCRIDALEVEHQARKCLSDKDTVVVDLLGIINGQDEPSLTAFIYLDEHPISSPPVTNDVPLLKDALVDPISSAKIKEIQASIALSLPRYMIPTTFVLMSWIPRTASKKIDRKKIHMLGQMFYFARLEQLPKDVSYAQKI
;
A
#
# COMPACT_ATOMS: atom_id res chain seq x y z
N MET A 1 -30.06 -6.24 30.15
CA MET A 1 -29.74 -5.27 29.07
C MET A 1 -30.10 -5.89 27.72
N THR A 2 -31.37 -6.25 27.58
CA THR A 2 -32.04 -6.78 26.40
C THR A 2 -32.59 -5.60 25.61
N ALA A 3 -31.72 -4.90 24.90
CA ALA A 3 -32.11 -3.96 23.86
C ALA A 3 -31.92 -4.67 22.51
N ASP A 4 -32.88 -4.47 21.61
CA ASP A 4 -33.27 -5.31 20.48
C ASP A 4 -32.14 -5.92 19.63
N ILE A 5 -32.11 -7.25 19.63
CA ILE A 5 -31.32 -8.10 18.74
C ILE A 5 -31.68 -7.88 17.27
N VAL A 6 -32.91 -7.41 16.99
CA VAL A 6 -33.44 -7.19 15.64
C VAL A 6 -33.01 -5.84 15.04
N GLU A 7 -32.80 -4.81 15.86
CA GLU A 7 -32.40 -3.47 15.36
C GLU A 7 -30.92 -3.37 14.95
N ARG A 8 -30.04 -4.28 15.46
CA ARG A 8 -28.60 -4.24 15.13
C ARG A 8 -28.27 -4.71 13.71
N ASP A 9 -29.14 -5.55 13.13
CA ASP A 9 -28.96 -6.13 11.78
C ASP A 9 -29.89 -5.49 10.72
N SER A 10 -30.74 -4.55 11.10
CA SER A 10 -31.64 -3.82 10.19
C SER A 10 -30.95 -2.60 9.55
N ALA A 11 -30.10 -2.82 8.55
CA ALA A 11 -29.62 -1.77 7.64
C ALA A 11 -30.39 -1.80 6.30
N SER A 12 -30.55 -0.63 5.69
CA SER A 12 -31.25 -0.46 4.40
C SER A 12 -30.60 -1.28 3.27
N ARG A 13 -31.43 -1.70 2.30
CA ARG A 13 -31.19 -2.72 1.25
C ARG A 13 -29.95 -2.55 0.34
N LEU A 14 -29.10 -1.54 0.52
CA LEU A 14 -28.08 -1.13 -0.46
C LEU A 14 -26.64 -1.63 -0.21
N ASP A 15 -26.35 -2.30 0.91
CA ASP A 15 -25.01 -2.89 1.17
C ASP A 15 -25.00 -4.43 1.13
N ARG A 16 -25.83 -5.00 0.25
CA ARG A 16 -25.94 -6.46 0.03
C ARG A 16 -25.07 -6.93 -1.14
N SER A 17 -23.92 -6.28 -1.36
CA SER A 17 -22.97 -6.77 -2.36
C SER A 17 -22.57 -8.20 -2.01
N THR A 18 -22.55 -9.09 -3.00
CA THR A 18 -22.21 -10.49 -2.80
C THR A 18 -20.78 -10.58 -2.27
N CYS A 19 -20.55 -11.28 -1.17
CA CYS A 19 -19.20 -11.59 -0.73
C CYS A 19 -18.55 -12.41 -1.85
N ILE A 20 -17.57 -11.83 -2.55
CA ILE A 20 -16.83 -12.50 -3.62
C ILE A 20 -15.40 -12.69 -3.14
N LEU A 21 -14.90 -13.92 -3.22
CA LEU A 21 -13.49 -14.22 -2.94
C LEU A 21 -12.61 -13.51 -3.97
N PRO A 22 -11.44 -13.01 -3.57
CA PRO A 22 -10.57 -12.34 -4.52
C PRO A 22 -10.10 -13.34 -5.59
N PRO A 23 -10.06 -12.96 -6.87
CA PRO A 23 -9.57 -13.84 -7.92
C PRO A 23 -8.11 -14.23 -7.67
N SER A 24 -7.79 -15.47 -8.01
CA SER A 24 -6.47 -16.08 -7.83
C SER A 24 -6.06 -17.01 -8.97
N SER A 25 -6.95 -17.29 -9.94
CA SER A 25 -6.58 -18.10 -11.10
C SER A 25 -5.54 -17.40 -11.96
N HIS A 26 -4.56 -18.19 -12.43
CA HIS A 26 -3.57 -17.75 -13.42
C HIS A 26 -4.13 -17.76 -14.85
N ASP A 27 -5.24 -18.48 -15.07
CA ASP A 27 -5.92 -18.56 -16.34
C ASP A 27 -7.42 -18.27 -16.15
N PRO A 28 -7.84 -17.01 -16.30
CA PRO A 28 -9.24 -16.64 -16.16
C PRO A 28 -10.13 -17.21 -17.27
N THR A 29 -9.55 -17.78 -18.33
CA THR A 29 -10.28 -18.43 -19.44
C THR A 29 -10.56 -19.90 -19.19
N SER A 30 -9.93 -20.49 -18.16
CA SER A 30 -10.09 -21.89 -17.81
C SER A 30 -11.55 -22.25 -17.52
N THR A 31 -12.09 -23.21 -18.28
CA THR A 31 -13.47 -23.68 -18.11
C THR A 31 -13.51 -24.88 -17.16
N GLY A 32 -14.57 -24.99 -16.36
CA GLY A 32 -14.79 -26.12 -15.45
C GLY A 32 -14.62 -25.80 -13.96
N ARG A 33 -14.69 -26.85 -13.16
CA ARG A 33 -14.69 -26.80 -11.68
C ARG A 33 -13.74 -27.86 -11.13
N ALA A 34 -13.15 -27.58 -9.99
CA ALA A 34 -12.33 -28.53 -9.24
C ALA A 34 -12.78 -28.58 -7.78
N THR A 35 -12.41 -29.67 -7.10
CA THR A 35 -12.81 -29.92 -5.73
C THR A 35 -11.59 -30.28 -4.89
N ILE A 36 -11.60 -29.86 -3.63
CA ILE A 36 -10.61 -30.22 -2.63
C ILE A 36 -11.30 -30.58 -1.31
N ASN A 37 -10.82 -31.65 -0.67
CA ASN A 37 -11.46 -32.22 0.51
C ASN A 37 -10.55 -32.14 1.73
N ILE A 38 -11.13 -31.95 2.90
CA ILE A 38 -10.51 -32.19 4.20
C ILE A 38 -11.46 -33.02 5.07
N ASN A 39 -10.90 -33.83 5.96
CA ASN A 39 -11.69 -34.50 6.98
C ASN A 39 -11.65 -33.69 8.28
N LEU A 40 -12.82 -33.54 8.91
CA LEU A 40 -13.02 -33.06 10.26
C LEU A 40 -13.39 -34.24 11.15
N ASP A 41 -12.62 -34.43 12.22
CA ASP A 41 -12.91 -35.41 13.28
C ASP A 41 -13.64 -34.68 14.40
N HIS A 42 -14.97 -34.59 14.28
CA HIS A 42 -15.80 -33.83 15.21
C HIS A 42 -15.66 -34.38 16.63
N VAL A 43 -15.56 -35.70 16.79
CA VAL A 43 -15.53 -36.36 18.10
C VAL A 43 -14.21 -36.17 18.82
N LYS A 44 -13.06 -36.28 18.14
CA LYS A 44 -11.77 -35.93 18.77
C LYS A 44 -11.68 -34.45 19.14
N GLU A 45 -12.25 -33.57 18.31
CA GLU A 45 -12.26 -32.14 18.60
C GLU A 45 -13.27 -31.78 19.71
N ARG A 46 -14.37 -32.52 19.88
CA ARG A 46 -15.34 -32.37 20.99
C ARG A 46 -14.87 -32.93 22.33
N ARG A 47 -14.03 -33.99 22.34
CA ARG A 47 -13.56 -34.66 23.58
C ARG A 47 -12.76 -33.76 24.53
N ARG A 48 -12.41 -32.53 24.14
CA ARG A 48 -11.78 -31.48 24.98
C ARG A 48 -12.78 -30.44 25.51
N LEU A 49 -14.01 -30.88 25.80
CA LEU A 49 -15.17 -30.12 26.28
C LEU A 49 -14.84 -28.79 26.97
N SER A 50 -15.26 -27.69 26.34
CA SER A 50 -15.63 -26.46 27.03
C SER A 50 -17.15 -26.41 27.21
N ALA A 51 -17.65 -25.67 28.20
CA ALA A 51 -19.10 -25.55 28.50
C ALA A 51 -19.95 -24.88 27.40
N VAL A 52 -19.34 -24.45 26.29
CA VAL A 52 -19.95 -23.65 25.22
C VAL A 52 -20.45 -24.52 24.07
N THR A 53 -19.64 -25.49 23.62
CA THR A 53 -19.92 -26.29 22.42
C THR A 53 -20.91 -27.43 22.64
N SER A 54 -21.25 -27.70 23.89
CA SER A 54 -22.38 -28.57 24.26
C SER A 54 -23.75 -27.87 24.08
N LYS A 55 -23.79 -26.54 23.88
CA LYS A 55 -25.02 -25.74 23.86
C LYS A 55 -25.44 -25.22 22.49
N VAL A 56 -24.71 -25.57 21.42
CA VAL A 56 -24.97 -25.11 20.03
C VAL A 56 -24.86 -26.28 19.06
N SER A 57 -25.57 -26.20 17.93
CA SER A 57 -25.57 -27.27 16.93
C SER A 57 -24.25 -27.36 16.16
N PHE A 58 -23.92 -28.55 15.64
CA PHE A 58 -22.77 -28.73 14.74
C PHE A 58 -22.88 -27.81 13.51
N GLU A 59 -24.09 -27.64 13.00
CA GLU A 59 -24.38 -26.76 11.87
C GLU A 59 -24.04 -25.29 12.17
N THR A 60 -24.37 -24.80 13.35
CA THR A 60 -23.97 -23.45 13.79
C THR A 60 -22.46 -23.30 13.86
N LEU A 61 -21.72 -24.32 14.32
CA LEU A 61 -20.26 -24.29 14.31
C LEU A 61 -19.68 -24.22 12.89
N LEU A 62 -20.26 -24.97 11.93
CA LEU A 62 -19.86 -24.89 10.53
C LEU A 62 -20.13 -23.50 9.93
N LYS A 63 -21.34 -22.96 10.15
CA LYS A 63 -21.73 -21.62 9.69
C LYS A 63 -20.80 -20.54 10.27
N ALA A 64 -20.54 -20.59 11.58
CA ALA A 64 -19.64 -19.67 12.26
C ALA A 64 -18.21 -19.74 11.71
N SER A 65 -17.70 -20.96 11.51
CA SER A 65 -16.36 -21.18 10.94
C SER A 65 -16.25 -20.62 9.53
N TRP A 66 -17.29 -20.80 8.71
CA TRP A 66 -17.32 -20.27 7.35
C TRP A 66 -17.40 -18.75 7.32
N ILE A 67 -18.26 -18.14 8.15
CA ILE A 67 -18.38 -16.67 8.28
C ILE A 67 -17.02 -16.05 8.62
N LEU A 68 -16.33 -16.59 9.63
CA LEU A 68 -15.03 -16.08 10.06
C LEU A 68 -13.93 -16.35 9.01
N THR A 69 -14.00 -17.47 8.28
CA THR A 69 -13.09 -17.75 7.16
C THR A 69 -13.29 -16.72 6.04
N LEU A 70 -14.53 -16.49 5.61
CA LEU A 70 -14.84 -15.51 4.58
C LEU A 70 -14.41 -14.11 4.99
N ARG A 71 -14.54 -13.74 6.28
CA ARG A 71 -14.06 -12.46 6.79
C ARG A 71 -12.56 -12.22 6.57
N CYS A 72 -11.76 -13.29 6.50
CA CYS A 72 -10.33 -13.18 6.22
C CYS A 72 -10.05 -12.79 4.76
N PHE A 73 -10.85 -13.30 3.82
CA PHE A 73 -10.59 -13.16 2.38
C PHE A 73 -11.45 -12.09 1.71
N VAL A 74 -12.56 -11.69 2.33
CA VAL A 74 -13.54 -10.75 1.78
C VAL A 74 -13.49 -9.42 2.54
N VAL A 75 -13.30 -8.33 1.81
CA VAL A 75 -13.32 -6.96 2.35
C VAL A 75 -14.77 -6.46 2.43
N ALA A 76 -15.52 -6.93 3.42
CA ALA A 76 -16.89 -6.51 3.68
C ALA A 76 -17.16 -6.33 5.18
N ASP A 77 -17.96 -5.33 5.55
CA ASP A 77 -18.36 -5.10 6.95
C ASP A 77 -19.43 -6.09 7.43
N ILE A 78 -20.21 -6.63 6.49
CA ILE A 78 -21.22 -7.67 6.71
C ILE A 78 -20.88 -8.85 5.79
N ILE A 79 -20.78 -10.05 6.36
CA ILE A 79 -20.59 -11.26 5.56
C ILE A 79 -21.94 -11.79 5.13
N CYS A 80 -22.08 -12.00 3.82
CA CYS A 80 -23.28 -12.56 3.18
C CYS A 80 -22.91 -13.82 2.39
N PHE A 81 -23.60 -14.92 2.65
CA PHE A 81 -23.46 -16.15 1.88
C PHE A 81 -24.79 -16.91 1.80
N LYS A 82 -24.92 -17.72 0.74
CA LYS A 82 -26.06 -18.61 0.54
C LYS A 82 -25.86 -19.89 1.35
N TYR A 83 -26.88 -20.32 2.07
CA TYR A 83 -26.91 -21.61 2.75
C TYR A 83 -28.11 -22.40 2.24
N GLU A 84 -27.85 -23.63 1.78
CA GLU A 84 -28.92 -24.54 1.38
C GLU A 84 -29.11 -25.66 2.38
N GLU A 85 -30.31 -25.73 2.94
CA GLU A 85 -30.71 -26.75 3.89
C GLU A 85 -31.64 -27.75 3.21
N SER A 86 -31.36 -29.05 3.36
CA SER A 86 -32.31 -30.08 2.96
C SER A 86 -33.35 -30.25 4.06
N SER A 87 -34.54 -29.69 3.87
CA SER A 87 -35.64 -29.91 4.80
C SER A 87 -36.29 -31.27 4.52
N ASP A 88 -36.11 -32.24 5.41
CA ASP A 88 -36.91 -33.48 5.44
C ASP A 88 -38.23 -33.17 6.19
N ILE A 89 -39.11 -32.36 5.59
CA ILE A 89 -40.35 -31.88 6.26
C ILE A 89 -41.39 -32.98 6.52
N ASN A 90 -41.23 -34.21 6.02
CA ASN A 90 -42.25 -35.26 6.15
C ASN A 90 -41.84 -36.45 7.03
N LYS A 91 -41.46 -36.23 8.30
CA LYS A 91 -41.35 -37.33 9.29
C LYS A 91 -42.54 -37.47 10.25
N THR A 92 -43.57 -36.64 10.14
CA THR A 92 -44.82 -36.80 10.90
C THR A 92 -46.00 -36.94 9.94
N HIS A 93 -46.61 -38.13 9.97
CA HIS A 93 -47.76 -38.59 9.17
C HIS A 93 -47.45 -39.12 7.75
N GLN A 94 -47.09 -40.40 7.67
CA GLN A 94 -47.80 -41.40 6.84
C GLN A 94 -47.11 -42.77 6.93
N GLN A 95 -47.43 -43.54 7.98
CA GLN A 95 -47.47 -45.00 7.82
C GLN A 95 -48.77 -45.34 7.09
N LYS A 96 -48.70 -45.51 5.77
CA LYS A 96 -49.44 -46.53 5.00
C LYS A 96 -49.27 -46.30 3.49
N PHE A 97 -48.68 -47.32 2.86
CA PHE A 97 -48.73 -47.70 1.44
C PHE A 97 -48.32 -46.70 0.36
N GLY A 98 -47.25 -47.07 -0.38
CA GLY A 98 -47.02 -46.65 -1.76
C GLY A 98 -45.71 -45.90 -1.98
N THR A 99 -44.88 -46.43 -2.86
CA THR A 99 -43.70 -45.78 -3.45
C THR A 99 -44.06 -44.39 -4.00
N LYS A 100 -43.72 -43.33 -3.27
CA LYS A 100 -43.67 -41.96 -3.78
C LYS A 100 -42.26 -41.42 -3.61
N LYS A 101 -41.72 -40.84 -4.69
CA LYS A 101 -40.49 -40.04 -4.70
C LYS A 101 -40.58 -39.03 -3.56
N GLN A 102 -39.61 -39.07 -2.67
CA GLN A 102 -39.44 -38.11 -1.58
C GLN A 102 -39.04 -36.77 -2.22
N GLU A 103 -40.01 -35.88 -2.43
CA GLU A 103 -39.71 -34.50 -2.85
C GLU A 103 -39.21 -33.73 -1.63
N SER A 104 -37.88 -33.60 -1.50
CA SER A 104 -37.29 -32.68 -0.52
C SER A 104 -37.60 -31.25 -0.97
N THR A 105 -38.43 -30.52 -0.22
CA THR A 105 -38.55 -29.07 -0.38
C THR A 105 -37.22 -28.42 -0.01
N ARG A 106 -36.60 -27.76 -0.99
CA ARG A 106 -35.31 -27.07 -0.83
C ARG A 106 -35.57 -25.64 -0.37
N VAL A 107 -35.01 -25.28 0.78
CA VAL A 107 -35.05 -23.90 1.26
C VAL A 107 -33.64 -23.33 1.13
N SER A 108 -33.50 -22.33 0.27
CA SER A 108 -32.26 -21.57 0.11
C SER A 108 -32.38 -20.28 0.90
N CYS A 109 -31.50 -20.06 1.86
CA CYS A 109 -31.47 -18.83 2.66
C CYS A 109 -30.18 -18.05 2.46
N ARG A 110 -30.25 -16.72 2.55
CA ARG A 110 -29.07 -15.85 2.63
C ARG A 110 -28.85 -15.43 4.08
N TYR A 111 -27.65 -15.68 4.59
CA TYR A 111 -27.22 -15.20 5.89
C TYR A 111 -26.61 -13.81 5.75
N PHE A 112 -26.91 -12.91 6.68
CA PHE A 112 -26.23 -11.63 6.85
C PHE A 112 -25.73 -11.60 8.28
N MET A 113 -24.42 -11.49 8.46
CA MET A 113 -23.85 -11.51 9.80
C MET A 113 -22.80 -10.40 9.97
N ARG A 114 -23.05 -9.52 10.93
CA ARG A 114 -22.05 -8.59 11.43
C ARG A 114 -21.19 -9.27 12.49
N ILE A 115 -19.88 -9.10 12.35
CA ILE A 115 -18.88 -9.63 13.28
C ILE A 115 -18.44 -8.50 14.21
N ASP A 116 -18.66 -8.65 15.51
CA ASP A 116 -18.12 -7.77 16.54
C ASP A 116 -16.89 -8.44 17.18
N PRO A 117 -15.66 -7.91 16.99
CA PRO A 117 -14.45 -8.51 17.55
C PRO A 117 -14.45 -8.61 19.08
N HIS A 118 -15.24 -7.78 19.77
CA HIS A 118 -15.35 -7.77 21.24
C HIS A 118 -16.45 -8.69 21.77
N GLU A 119 -17.23 -9.32 20.89
CA GLU A 119 -18.21 -10.32 21.28
C GLU A 119 -17.51 -11.63 21.70
N SER A 120 -18.04 -12.29 22.75
CA SER A 120 -17.56 -13.61 23.13
C SER A 120 -17.98 -14.65 22.09
N ILE A 121 -17.15 -15.68 21.90
CA ILE A 121 -17.46 -16.77 20.98
C ILE A 121 -18.82 -17.41 21.34
N CYS A 122 -19.12 -17.59 22.64
CA CYS A 122 -20.39 -18.13 23.11
C CYS A 122 -21.60 -17.25 22.71
N SER A 123 -21.49 -15.93 22.86
CA SER A 123 -22.55 -14.99 22.45
C SER A 123 -22.77 -15.03 20.94
N PHE A 124 -21.68 -15.02 20.17
CA PHE A 124 -21.73 -15.07 18.71
C PHE A 124 -22.43 -16.33 18.21
N LEU A 125 -22.06 -17.49 18.75
CA LEU A 125 -22.65 -18.77 18.36
C LEU A 125 -24.14 -18.83 18.73
N LYS A 126 -24.54 -18.37 19.92
CA LYS A 126 -25.95 -18.30 20.31
C LYS A 126 -26.77 -17.35 19.44
N ARG A 127 -26.18 -16.20 19.08
CA ARG A 127 -26.80 -15.22 18.18
C ARG A 127 -26.99 -15.79 16.79
N LEU A 128 -26.03 -16.56 16.29
CA LEU A 128 -26.14 -17.27 15.02
C LEU A 128 -27.20 -18.39 15.06
N GLU A 129 -27.25 -19.17 16.15
CA GLU A 129 -28.28 -20.21 16.35
C GLU A 129 -29.70 -19.61 16.41
N ALA A 130 -29.85 -18.46 17.08
CA ALA A 130 -31.13 -17.77 17.24
C ALA A 130 -31.57 -16.97 15.99
N SER A 131 -30.66 -16.74 15.03
CA SER A 131 -31.00 -16.02 13.81
C SER A 131 -31.91 -16.88 12.91
N HIS A 132 -33.22 -16.67 13.05
CA HIS A 132 -34.22 -17.40 12.27
C HIS A 132 -34.15 -17.08 10.77
N LEU A 133 -34.19 -18.14 9.96
CA LEU A 133 -34.28 -18.12 8.50
C LEU A 133 -35.53 -17.33 8.09
N SER A 134 -35.37 -16.24 7.33
CA SER A 134 -36.50 -15.64 6.61
C SER A 134 -36.73 -16.45 5.32
N PRO A 135 -37.83 -17.23 5.19
CA PRO A 135 -38.01 -18.16 4.06
C PRO A 135 -38.37 -17.47 2.73
N ASN A 136 -38.60 -16.15 2.72
CA ASN A 136 -39.22 -15.43 1.60
C ASN A 136 -38.32 -14.32 1.01
N ALA A 137 -37.09 -14.64 0.64
CA ALA A 137 -36.31 -13.76 -0.24
C ALA A 137 -36.45 -14.24 -1.68
N THR A 138 -37.24 -13.53 -2.48
CA THR A 138 -37.36 -13.72 -3.93
C THR A 138 -35.97 -13.73 -4.58
N ILE A 139 -35.74 -14.74 -5.41
CA ILE A 139 -34.46 -15.06 -6.05
C ILE A 139 -34.25 -14.13 -7.24
N ASP A 140 -33.12 -13.40 -7.26
CA ASP A 140 -32.58 -12.81 -8.48
C ASP A 140 -31.65 -13.85 -9.16
N PRO A 141 -31.92 -14.32 -10.39
CA PRO A 141 -31.21 -15.44 -11.01
C PRO A 141 -29.74 -15.19 -11.39
N VAL A 142 -29.21 -13.96 -11.25
CA VAL A 142 -27.97 -13.53 -11.94
C VAL A 142 -26.77 -13.30 -11.02
N SER A 143 -26.84 -13.57 -9.71
CA SER A 143 -25.75 -13.20 -8.80
C SER A 143 -24.62 -14.26 -8.65
N HIS A 144 -23.38 -13.79 -8.79
CA HIS A 144 -22.13 -14.57 -8.77
C HIS A 144 -21.74 -15.00 -7.33
N ASP A 145 -22.56 -15.85 -6.69
CA ASP A 145 -22.57 -16.03 -5.23
C ASP A 145 -21.48 -17.01 -4.68
N ILE A 146 -21.12 -16.83 -3.39
CA ILE A 146 -20.48 -17.82 -2.51
C ILE A 146 -21.58 -18.56 -1.72
N GLY A 147 -21.47 -19.88 -1.55
CA GLY A 147 -22.45 -20.66 -0.77
C GLY A 147 -21.89 -21.82 0.07
N VAL A 148 -22.70 -22.31 1.00
CA VAL A 148 -22.49 -23.58 1.74
C VAL A 148 -23.72 -24.45 1.47
N ALA A 149 -23.52 -25.73 1.15
CA ALA A 149 -24.64 -26.62 0.77
C ALA A 149 -24.48 -28.06 1.28
N ASP A 150 -25.62 -28.71 1.54
CA ASP A 150 -25.71 -30.15 1.76
C ASP A 150 -25.46 -30.92 0.43
N PRO A 151 -24.69 -32.03 0.45
CA PRO A 151 -24.35 -32.84 -0.73
C PRO A 151 -25.54 -33.43 -1.50
N ARG A 152 -26.77 -33.44 -0.97
CA ARG A 152 -27.97 -33.80 -1.75
C ARG A 152 -28.35 -32.75 -2.81
N SER A 153 -27.68 -31.59 -2.84
CA SER A 153 -27.93 -30.49 -3.78
C SER A 153 -27.02 -30.57 -5.02
N LEU A 154 -27.52 -31.18 -6.10
CA LEU A 154 -26.73 -31.51 -7.30
C LEU A 154 -26.36 -30.34 -8.23
N ARG A 155 -26.79 -29.09 -8.02
CA ARG A 155 -26.43 -27.95 -8.91
C ARG A 155 -26.46 -26.59 -8.20
N HIS A 156 -25.28 -26.00 -7.95
CA HIS A 156 -25.16 -24.57 -7.60
C HIS A 156 -24.39 -23.78 -8.65
N HIS A 157 -24.88 -22.57 -8.92
CA HIS A 157 -24.26 -21.59 -9.81
C HIS A 157 -23.18 -20.75 -9.10
N CYS A 158 -22.77 -21.10 -7.87
CA CYS A 158 -21.78 -20.36 -7.09
C CYS A 158 -20.35 -20.48 -7.66
N ASN A 159 -19.55 -19.42 -7.59
CA ASN A 159 -18.14 -19.45 -8.04
C ASN A 159 -17.27 -20.33 -7.14
N THR A 160 -17.57 -20.37 -5.84
CA THR A 160 -16.93 -21.25 -4.85
C THR A 160 -17.97 -21.64 -3.79
N GLY A 161 -18.03 -22.93 -3.44
CA GLY A 161 -18.99 -23.46 -2.47
C GLY A 161 -18.38 -24.52 -1.55
N LEU A 162 -18.79 -24.52 -0.28
CA LEU A 162 -18.37 -25.52 0.70
C LEU A 162 -19.49 -26.55 0.91
N TYR A 163 -19.16 -27.83 0.80
CA TYR A 163 -20.06 -28.97 0.89
C TYR A 163 -19.66 -29.88 2.05
N VAL A 164 -20.65 -30.41 2.77
CA VAL A 164 -20.45 -31.16 4.01
C VAL A 164 -20.87 -32.61 3.80
N HIS A 165 -19.93 -33.53 3.61
CA HIS A 165 -20.21 -34.96 3.46
C HIS A 165 -20.09 -35.68 4.80
N ARG A 166 -21.20 -36.21 5.31
CA ARG A 166 -21.18 -37.06 6.51
C ARG A 166 -20.70 -38.46 6.13
N LEU A 167 -19.57 -38.89 6.67
CA LEU A 167 -19.05 -40.25 6.49
C LEU A 167 -19.78 -41.17 7.49
N GLY A 168 -20.18 -42.36 7.05
CA GLY A 168 -21.19 -43.21 7.70
C GLY A 168 -20.99 -43.56 9.17
N ILE A 169 -22.09 -43.97 9.81
CA ILE A 169 -22.22 -44.35 11.22
C ILE A 169 -21.58 -45.74 11.43
N GLU A 170 -20.55 -45.84 12.27
CA GLU A 170 -20.12 -47.12 12.85
C GLU A 170 -20.91 -47.36 14.16
N TYR A 171 -21.60 -48.49 14.23
CA TYR A 171 -22.31 -48.94 15.43
C TYR A 171 -21.39 -49.88 16.22
N GLU A 172 -21.04 -49.53 17.46
CA GLU A 172 -20.60 -50.50 18.47
C GLU A 172 -21.69 -50.58 19.55
N GLU A 173 -22.34 -51.75 19.64
CA GLU A 173 -23.21 -52.08 20.76
C GLU A 173 -22.33 -52.43 21.97
N ILE A 174 -22.41 -51.64 23.03
CA ILE A 174 -21.91 -52.00 24.35
C ILE A 174 -23.11 -52.00 25.31
N GLU A 175 -23.44 -53.19 25.80
CA GLU A 175 -24.32 -53.51 26.94
C GLU A 175 -25.29 -52.41 27.43
N GLY A 176 -26.37 -52.19 26.69
CA GLY A 176 -27.63 -51.73 27.27
C GLY A 176 -27.87 -50.21 27.40
N GLU A 177 -26.94 -49.35 26.98
CA GLU A 177 -27.22 -47.91 26.79
C GLU A 177 -26.99 -47.50 25.33
N THR A 178 -28.07 -47.17 24.62
CA THR A 178 -27.98 -46.56 23.28
C THR A 178 -27.50 -45.12 23.41
N ILE A 179 -26.19 -44.90 23.48
CA ILE A 179 -25.62 -43.55 23.33
C ILE A 179 -25.65 -43.21 21.84
N THR A 180 -26.67 -42.47 21.40
CA THR A 180 -26.65 -41.80 20.08
C THR A 180 -25.69 -40.62 20.13
N ASP A 181 -24.39 -40.85 20.00
CA ASP A 181 -23.41 -39.76 19.90
C ASP A 181 -22.27 -40.12 18.94
N LEU A 182 -22.58 -40.39 17.67
CA LEU A 182 -21.60 -40.81 16.67
C LEU A 182 -21.84 -40.11 15.31
N GLU A 183 -21.71 -38.78 15.28
CA GLU A 183 -21.35 -38.01 14.07
C GLU A 183 -19.81 -37.89 14.01
N SER A 184 -19.08 -39.01 13.92
CA SER A 184 -17.63 -39.03 14.22
C SER A 184 -16.72 -38.48 13.12
N LEU A 185 -17.08 -38.63 11.84
CA LEU A 185 -16.28 -38.11 10.73
C LEU A 185 -17.13 -37.37 9.69
N CYS A 186 -16.68 -36.16 9.36
CA CYS A 186 -17.24 -35.34 8.29
C CYS A 186 -16.15 -34.99 7.28
N SER A 187 -16.38 -35.21 5.99
CA SER A 187 -15.53 -34.71 4.91
C SER A 187 -16.10 -33.40 4.37
N LEU A 188 -15.35 -32.30 4.52
CA LEU A 188 -15.67 -31.03 3.88
C LEU A 188 -15.04 -30.96 2.49
N GLN A 189 -15.86 -30.67 1.50
CA GLN A 189 -15.47 -30.48 0.12
C GLN A 189 -15.64 -29.02 -0.29
N LEU A 190 -14.55 -28.36 -0.69
CA LEU A 190 -14.62 -27.06 -1.34
C LEU A 190 -14.64 -27.27 -2.86
N ASP A 191 -15.72 -26.85 -3.51
CA ASP A 191 -15.86 -26.83 -4.96
C ASP A 191 -15.67 -25.39 -5.47
N TYR A 192 -14.81 -25.20 -6.48
CA TYR A 192 -14.50 -23.88 -7.02
C TYR A 192 -14.32 -23.90 -8.55
N ARG A 193 -14.63 -22.75 -9.19
CA ARG A 193 -14.38 -22.53 -10.62
C ARG A 193 -12.90 -22.28 -10.90
N LEU A 194 -12.36 -22.98 -11.90
CA LEU A 194 -10.96 -22.86 -12.33
C LEU A 194 -10.62 -21.49 -12.91
N SER A 195 -11.59 -20.80 -13.52
CA SER A 195 -11.43 -19.43 -14.01
C SER A 195 -11.24 -18.39 -12.91
N HIS A 196 -11.60 -18.69 -11.66
CA HIS A 196 -11.60 -17.70 -10.57
C HIS A 196 -10.63 -18.04 -9.44
N THR A 197 -10.64 -19.29 -8.98
CA THR A 197 -9.90 -19.72 -7.78
C THR A 197 -8.83 -20.74 -8.15
N SER A 198 -7.58 -20.49 -7.74
CA SER A 198 -6.50 -21.46 -7.90
C SER A 198 -6.59 -22.59 -6.86
N LYS A 199 -5.96 -23.74 -7.16
CA LYS A 199 -5.87 -24.86 -6.21
C LYS A 199 -5.21 -24.45 -4.89
N ASP A 200 -4.17 -23.62 -4.96
CA ASP A 200 -3.47 -23.15 -3.76
C ASP A 200 -4.34 -22.22 -2.92
N MET A 201 -5.10 -21.31 -3.55
CA MET A 201 -6.07 -20.46 -2.86
C MET A 201 -7.16 -21.29 -2.19
N ALA A 202 -7.74 -22.25 -2.91
CA ALA A 202 -8.72 -23.19 -2.37
C ALA A 202 -8.17 -23.95 -1.15
N THR A 203 -6.90 -24.38 -1.22
CA THR A 203 -6.21 -25.07 -0.13
C THR A 203 -6.02 -24.17 1.09
N SER A 204 -5.59 -22.92 0.92
CA SER A 204 -5.43 -21.96 2.02
C SER A 204 -6.76 -21.58 2.67
N ILE A 205 -7.82 -21.41 1.89
CA ILE A 205 -9.19 -21.20 2.41
C ILE A 205 -9.60 -22.38 3.29
N LEU A 206 -9.44 -23.60 2.81
CA LEU A 206 -9.88 -24.80 3.53
C LEU A 206 -9.04 -25.08 4.79
N ASN A 207 -7.73 -24.79 4.75
CA ASN A 207 -6.87 -24.85 5.93
C ASN A 207 -7.21 -23.79 6.97
N THR A 208 -7.54 -22.58 6.53
CA THR A 208 -8.02 -21.49 7.40
C THR A 208 -9.33 -21.89 8.06
N PHE A 209 -10.27 -22.43 7.28
CA PHE A 209 -11.53 -22.94 7.80
C PHE A 209 -11.30 -23.99 8.89
N ARG A 210 -10.50 -25.02 8.60
CA ARG A 210 -10.19 -26.07 9.59
C ARG A 210 -9.59 -25.49 10.86
N HIS A 211 -8.65 -24.56 10.73
CA HIS A 211 -8.00 -23.94 11.87
C HIS A 211 -8.96 -23.11 12.74
N ILE A 212 -9.89 -22.38 12.11
CA ILE A 212 -10.92 -21.62 12.82
C ILE A 212 -11.93 -22.57 13.46
N TYR A 213 -12.37 -23.61 12.75
CA TYR A 213 -13.28 -24.63 13.26
C TYR A 213 -12.74 -25.29 14.53
N THR A 214 -11.49 -25.78 14.49
CA THR A 214 -10.85 -26.37 15.68
C THR A 214 -10.76 -25.37 16.84
N GLN A 215 -10.52 -24.09 16.58
CA GLN A 215 -10.49 -23.07 17.64
C GLN A 215 -11.87 -22.78 18.26
N LEU A 216 -12.93 -22.80 17.45
CA LEU A 216 -14.31 -22.63 17.93
C LEU A 216 -14.79 -23.87 18.69
N ALA A 217 -14.51 -25.07 18.18
CA ALA A 217 -14.84 -26.35 18.80
C ALA A 217 -14.22 -26.50 20.21
N ASN A 218 -13.07 -25.86 20.44
CA ASN A 218 -12.33 -25.89 21.70
C ASN A 218 -12.38 -24.55 22.47
N ALA A 219 -13.26 -23.61 22.10
CA ALA A 219 -13.27 -22.27 22.68
C ALA A 219 -13.84 -22.22 24.12
N LEU A 220 -13.18 -21.50 25.03
CA LEU A 220 -13.72 -21.19 26.35
C LEU A 220 -14.82 -20.12 26.30
N GLU A 221 -15.72 -20.10 27.29
CA GLU A 221 -16.93 -19.25 27.31
C GLU A 221 -16.66 -17.74 27.21
N HIS A 222 -15.55 -17.30 27.78
CA HIS A 222 -15.15 -15.89 27.80
C HIS A 222 -14.17 -15.50 26.69
N ARG A 223 -13.73 -16.45 25.85
CA ARG A 223 -12.81 -16.15 24.75
C ARG A 223 -13.53 -15.25 23.73
N LEU A 224 -12.86 -14.19 23.30
CA LEU A 224 -13.42 -13.21 22.37
C LEU A 224 -13.15 -13.60 20.92
N LEU A 225 -13.98 -13.13 19.99
CA LEU A 225 -13.76 -13.34 18.55
C LEU A 225 -12.43 -12.74 18.06
N ARG A 226 -11.98 -11.63 18.65
CA ARG A 226 -10.66 -11.05 18.36
C ARG A 226 -9.48 -11.97 18.72
N ASP A 227 -9.67 -12.97 19.57
CA ASP A 227 -8.59 -13.88 20.00
C ASP A 227 -8.44 -15.09 19.07
N ILE A 228 -9.29 -15.22 18.04
CA ILE A 228 -9.18 -16.27 17.03
C ILE A 228 -8.02 -15.95 16.09
N LYS A 229 -7.08 -16.91 15.96
CA LYS A 229 -5.97 -16.84 15.02
C LYS A 229 -6.47 -17.19 13.63
N GLU A 230 -6.31 -16.27 12.68
CA GLU A 230 -6.82 -16.40 11.31
C GLU A 230 -5.85 -17.23 10.45
N CYS A 231 -4.55 -16.93 10.49
CA CYS A 231 -3.54 -17.65 9.73
C CYS A 231 -3.30 -19.06 10.28
N SER A 232 -3.54 -20.08 9.45
CA SER A 232 -3.33 -21.50 9.83
C SER A 232 -1.84 -21.84 10.05
N PRO A 233 -1.49 -22.84 10.87
CA PRO A 233 -0.09 -23.25 11.06
C PRO A 233 0.64 -23.65 9.77
N LEU A 234 -0.09 -24.19 8.77
CA LEU A 234 0.47 -24.55 7.47
C LEU A 234 0.87 -23.31 6.65
N ASP A 235 0.03 -22.28 6.66
CA ASP A 235 0.35 -21.00 6.03
C ASP A 235 1.48 -20.31 6.79
N GLN A 236 1.43 -20.25 8.14
CA GLN A 236 2.51 -19.70 8.96
C GLN A 236 3.87 -20.35 8.64
N ALA A 237 3.92 -21.67 8.46
CA ALA A 237 5.15 -22.37 8.09
C ALA A 237 5.70 -21.95 6.73
N LYS A 238 4.83 -21.67 5.74
CA LYS A 238 5.24 -21.11 4.43
C LYS A 238 5.71 -19.67 4.56
N ILE A 239 4.94 -18.83 5.25
CA ILE A 239 5.26 -17.42 5.50
C ILE A 239 6.61 -17.31 6.20
N LYS A 240 6.87 -18.13 7.22
CA LYS A 240 8.14 -18.17 7.96
C LYS A 240 9.34 -18.43 7.04
N LYS A 241 9.20 -19.26 6.01
CA LYS A 241 10.26 -19.51 5.02
C LYS A 241 10.53 -18.29 4.14
N TRP A 242 9.47 -17.58 3.73
CA TRP A 242 9.59 -16.40 2.86
C TRP A 242 10.03 -15.13 3.60
N THR A 243 9.78 -15.04 4.90
CA THR A 243 10.18 -13.90 5.73
C THR A 243 11.50 -14.11 6.45
N CYS A 244 12.27 -15.14 6.05
CA CYS A 244 13.64 -15.31 6.53
C CYS A 244 14.51 -14.16 6.00
N MET A 245 15.17 -13.45 6.91
CA MET A 245 16.01 -12.30 6.60
C MET A 245 17.12 -12.18 7.65
N ASP A 246 18.23 -11.51 7.29
CA ASP A 246 19.25 -11.12 8.26
C ASP A 246 18.85 -9.79 8.93
N PRO A 247 18.53 -9.78 10.24
CA PRO A 247 18.11 -8.58 10.95
C PRO A 247 19.25 -7.60 11.22
N THR A 248 20.49 -8.01 10.96
CA THR A 248 21.68 -7.23 11.31
C THR A 248 21.79 -6.00 10.39
N PRO A 249 21.69 -4.78 10.95
CA PRO A 249 21.92 -3.57 10.16
C PRO A 249 23.40 -3.48 9.75
N SER A 250 23.65 -2.86 8.60
CA SER A 250 24.98 -2.45 8.19
C SER A 250 25.53 -1.39 9.14
N ASN A 251 26.60 -1.73 9.87
CA ASN A 251 27.30 -0.82 10.77
C ASN A 251 28.27 0.09 10.01
N SER A 252 27.75 0.96 9.13
CA SER A 252 28.58 1.86 8.31
C SER A 252 27.88 3.18 8.04
N CYS A 253 28.68 4.25 7.96
CA CYS A 253 28.20 5.56 7.52
C CYS A 253 28.31 5.70 5.99
N LEU A 254 27.32 6.35 5.37
CA LEU A 254 27.26 6.52 3.92
C LEU A 254 28.50 7.22 3.35
N HIS A 255 28.93 8.31 4.00
CA HIS A 255 30.15 9.01 3.59
C HIS A 255 31.38 8.09 3.70
N THR A 256 31.48 7.25 4.72
CA THR A 256 32.61 6.31 4.87
C THR A 256 32.68 5.32 3.71
N MET A 257 31.53 4.79 3.28
CA MET A 257 31.44 3.87 2.16
C MET A 257 31.85 4.54 0.83
N ILE A 258 31.46 5.80 0.61
CA ILE A 258 31.88 6.57 -0.57
C ILE A 258 33.38 6.88 -0.51
N LEU A 259 33.91 7.28 0.65
CA LEU A 259 35.34 7.59 0.83
C LEU A 259 36.23 6.36 0.68
N GLU A 260 35.72 5.16 0.97
CA GLU A 260 36.41 3.92 0.62
C GLU A 260 36.59 3.80 -0.89
N GLN A 261 35.54 4.11 -1.67
CA GLN A 261 35.65 4.15 -3.14
C GLN A 261 36.61 5.24 -3.62
N CYS A 262 36.63 6.41 -2.97
CA CYS A 262 37.61 7.46 -3.28
C CYS A 262 39.06 6.96 -3.20
N ARG A 263 39.37 6.12 -2.21
CA ARG A 263 40.71 5.53 -2.05
C ARG A 263 40.97 4.39 -3.03
N LEU A 264 39.98 3.54 -3.29
CA LEU A 264 40.14 2.39 -4.16
C LEU A 264 40.21 2.76 -5.64
N ARG A 265 39.56 3.85 -6.05
CA ARG A 265 39.32 4.20 -7.46
C ARG A 265 39.50 5.71 -7.73
N PRO A 266 40.60 6.35 -7.29
CA PRO A 266 40.73 7.81 -7.31
C PRO A 266 40.57 8.43 -8.71
N ASP A 267 41.04 7.75 -9.75
CA ASP A 267 41.05 8.27 -11.13
C ASP A 267 39.82 7.84 -11.95
N LYS A 268 38.86 7.13 -11.35
CA LYS A 268 37.59 6.81 -12.00
C LYS A 268 36.62 7.98 -11.86
N THR A 269 35.78 8.17 -12.88
CA THR A 269 34.69 9.15 -12.85
C THR A 269 33.68 8.75 -11.79
N ALA A 270 33.45 9.63 -10.82
CA ALA A 270 32.43 9.49 -9.79
C ALA A 270 31.13 10.19 -10.21
N VAL A 271 31.25 11.37 -10.83
CA VAL A 271 30.13 12.17 -11.31
C VAL A 271 30.38 12.53 -12.77
N SER A 272 29.40 12.23 -13.62
CA SER A 272 29.35 12.68 -15.01
C SER A 272 28.15 13.60 -15.15
N SER A 273 28.35 14.89 -15.36
CA SER A 273 27.28 15.89 -15.36
C SER A 273 27.39 16.82 -16.55
N TRP A 274 26.25 17.41 -16.93
CA TRP A 274 26.17 18.45 -17.96
C TRP A 274 27.02 19.70 -17.65
N ASP A 275 27.26 19.99 -16.36
CA ASP A 275 28.00 21.16 -15.87
C ASP A 275 29.43 20.84 -15.37
N GLY A 276 29.88 19.59 -15.52
CA GLY A 276 31.22 19.17 -15.14
C GLY A 276 31.35 17.69 -14.80
N ASN A 277 32.54 17.14 -14.99
CA ASN A 277 32.85 15.77 -14.56
C ASN A 277 33.78 15.81 -13.35
N LEU A 278 33.58 14.90 -12.41
CA LEU A 278 34.50 14.72 -11.28
C LEU A 278 34.95 13.27 -11.19
N THR A 279 36.26 13.10 -11.06
CA THR A 279 36.84 11.86 -10.56
C THR A 279 36.54 11.69 -9.07
N TYR A 280 36.67 10.46 -8.57
CA TYR A 280 36.58 10.15 -7.15
C TYR A 280 37.58 10.94 -6.29
N ARG A 281 38.77 11.22 -6.83
CA ARG A 281 39.80 12.07 -6.19
C ARG A 281 39.35 13.51 -6.05
N GLU A 282 38.78 14.09 -7.11
CA GLU A 282 38.29 15.48 -7.08
C GLU A 282 37.05 15.61 -6.21
N LEU A 283 36.13 14.63 -6.26
CA LEU A 283 34.98 14.58 -5.37
C LEU A 283 35.41 14.51 -3.89
N ASP A 284 36.45 13.72 -3.57
CA ASP A 284 37.00 13.67 -2.22
C ASP A 284 37.57 15.03 -1.78
N ASP A 285 38.44 15.66 -2.58
CA ASP A 285 39.03 16.95 -2.23
C ASP A 285 37.96 18.03 -2.04
N LEU A 286 37.08 18.22 -3.02
CA LEU A 286 36.07 19.29 -3.02
C LEU A 286 35.07 19.12 -1.87
N SER A 287 34.59 17.89 -1.62
CA SER A 287 33.66 17.65 -0.51
C SER A 287 34.34 17.76 0.85
N LEU A 288 35.65 17.48 0.96
CA LEU A 288 36.40 17.63 2.22
C LEU A 288 36.59 19.10 2.58
N ARG A 289 36.93 19.96 1.59
CA ARG A 289 37.04 21.42 1.79
C ARG A 289 35.75 22.00 2.33
N LEU A 290 34.62 21.69 1.67
CA LEU A 290 33.32 22.15 2.11
C LEU A 290 32.93 21.57 3.48
N ALA A 291 33.20 20.28 3.73
CA ALA A 291 32.92 19.68 5.03
C ALA A 291 33.66 20.38 6.17
N ASN A 292 34.93 20.78 5.96
CA ASN A 292 35.71 21.51 6.96
C ASN A 292 35.09 22.87 7.26
N HIS A 293 34.69 23.61 6.23
CA HIS A 293 33.97 24.87 6.38
C HIS A 293 32.62 24.70 7.12
N LEU A 294 31.85 23.66 6.77
CA LEU A 294 30.58 23.35 7.45
C LEU A 294 30.79 23.01 8.93
N MET A 295 31.87 22.28 9.28
CA MET A 295 32.22 22.01 10.68
C MET A 295 32.58 23.28 11.46
N GLU A 296 33.24 24.26 10.83
CA GLU A 296 33.50 25.57 11.44
C GLU A 296 32.20 26.35 11.74
N LEU A 297 31.18 26.17 10.89
CA LEU A 297 29.83 26.69 11.10
C LEU A 297 29.01 25.89 12.13
N GLY A 298 29.59 24.83 12.70
CA GLY A 298 28.96 24.01 13.74
C GLY A 298 28.18 22.81 13.25
N VAL A 299 28.32 22.40 11.98
CA VAL A 299 27.73 21.15 11.49
C VAL A 299 28.43 19.95 12.12
N GLY A 300 27.64 19.06 12.72
CA GLY A 300 28.07 17.80 13.31
C GLY A 300 26.92 16.79 13.38
N PRO A 301 27.11 15.64 14.05
CA PRO A 301 26.05 14.64 14.27
C PRO A 301 24.74 15.27 14.76
N GLU A 302 23.62 14.80 14.21
CA GLU A 302 22.25 15.30 14.52
C GLU A 302 21.99 16.77 14.15
N THR A 303 22.89 17.41 13.40
CA THR A 303 22.65 18.76 12.87
C THR A 303 21.98 18.67 11.50
N PHE A 304 20.83 19.32 11.36
CA PHE A 304 20.12 19.40 10.08
C PHE A 304 20.58 20.60 9.25
N VAL A 305 20.90 20.36 7.97
CA VAL A 305 21.35 21.37 7.02
C VAL A 305 20.38 21.40 5.83
N LEU A 306 19.79 22.57 5.53
CA LEU A 306 18.99 22.72 4.33
C LEU A 306 19.87 22.65 3.08
N SER A 307 19.38 22.02 2.03
CA SER A 307 20.06 21.87 0.74
C SER A 307 19.11 22.26 -0.39
N CYS A 308 19.42 23.35 -1.10
CA CYS A 308 18.63 23.83 -2.23
C CYS A 308 19.50 23.88 -3.48
N PHE A 309 19.33 22.91 -4.38
CA PHE A 309 20.10 22.82 -5.61
C PHE A 309 19.24 22.28 -6.74
N GLU A 310 19.43 22.83 -7.92
CA GLU A 310 19.06 22.18 -9.17
C GLU A 310 20.06 21.04 -9.47
N LYS A 311 19.71 20.18 -10.45
CA LYS A 311 20.57 19.09 -10.91
C LYS A 311 21.91 19.64 -11.42
N SER A 312 22.98 19.31 -10.70
CA SER A 312 24.34 19.81 -10.96
C SER A 312 25.37 18.91 -10.28
N THR A 313 26.62 19.00 -10.73
CA THR A 313 27.77 18.39 -10.07
C THR A 313 27.87 18.82 -8.60
N TRP A 314 27.63 20.11 -8.36
CA TRP A 314 27.80 20.75 -7.05
C TRP A 314 26.79 20.27 -6.02
N ALA A 315 25.58 19.91 -6.46
CA ALA A 315 24.56 19.29 -5.64
C ALA A 315 25.05 17.96 -5.00
N ILE A 316 25.86 17.18 -5.72
CA ILE A 316 26.46 15.93 -5.22
C ILE A 316 27.58 16.23 -4.23
N VAL A 317 28.45 17.20 -4.55
CA VAL A 317 29.53 17.64 -3.66
C VAL A 317 28.99 18.15 -2.33
N ALA A 318 27.95 18.99 -2.36
CA ALA A 318 27.31 19.56 -1.18
C ALA A 318 26.74 18.48 -0.25
N ARG A 319 26.02 17.49 -0.81
CA ARG A 319 25.45 16.38 -0.03
C ARG A 319 26.52 15.52 0.62
N LEU A 320 27.57 15.16 -0.12
CA LEU A 320 28.69 14.41 0.45
C LEU A 320 29.38 15.23 1.55
N ALA A 321 29.58 16.53 1.35
CA ALA A 321 30.20 17.41 2.34
C ALA A 321 29.38 17.50 3.64
N ILE A 322 28.05 17.64 3.55
CA ILE A 322 27.15 17.64 4.72
C ILE A 322 27.29 16.33 5.50
N LEU A 323 27.22 15.19 4.80
CA LEU A 323 27.38 13.87 5.43
C LEU A 323 28.76 13.69 6.08
N ARG A 324 29.82 14.23 5.46
CA ARG A 324 31.21 14.18 5.96
C ARG A 324 31.44 15.09 7.16
N ALA A 325 30.77 16.24 7.21
CA ALA A 325 30.74 17.11 8.39
C ALA A 325 29.96 16.45 9.55
N GLY A 326 29.19 15.41 9.27
CA GLY A 326 28.36 14.66 10.22
C GLY A 326 26.92 15.14 10.30
N GLY A 327 26.55 16.15 9.50
CA GLY A 327 25.18 16.63 9.42
C GLY A 327 24.29 15.72 8.59
N ALA A 328 22.99 15.98 8.68
CA ALA A 328 21.97 15.39 7.83
C ALA A 328 21.33 16.47 6.94
N TYR A 329 21.24 16.19 5.65
CA TYR A 329 20.68 17.16 4.71
C TYR A 329 19.15 17.07 4.63
N ILE A 330 18.53 18.20 4.34
CA ILE A 330 17.10 18.35 4.07
C ILE A 330 16.96 19.06 2.73
N SER A 331 16.56 18.32 1.71
CA SER A 331 16.38 18.89 0.38
C SER A 331 15.10 19.73 0.32
N ILE A 332 15.21 20.94 -0.22
CA ILE A 332 14.09 21.87 -0.46
C ILE A 332 14.17 22.43 -1.88
N PHE A 333 13.05 22.95 -2.38
CA PHE A 333 12.98 23.66 -3.65
C PHE A 333 13.09 25.17 -3.43
N ALA A 334 13.75 25.86 -4.36
CA ALA A 334 13.77 27.34 -4.40
C ALA A 334 12.34 27.93 -4.54
N SER A 335 11.46 27.18 -5.21
CA SER A 335 10.05 27.52 -5.44
C SER A 335 9.14 27.23 -4.24
N ASN A 336 9.64 26.60 -3.16
CA ASN A 336 8.81 26.38 -1.99
C ASN A 336 8.31 27.70 -1.38
N PRO A 337 7.02 27.81 -0.99
CA PRO A 337 6.50 29.02 -0.36
C PRO A 337 7.22 29.35 0.96
N PRO A 338 7.39 30.64 1.32
CA PRO A 338 8.00 31.05 2.59
C PRO A 338 7.39 30.35 3.82
N VAL A 339 6.06 30.22 3.88
CA VAL A 339 5.35 29.56 4.99
C VAL A 339 5.77 28.09 5.15
N TYR A 340 5.96 27.37 4.03
CA TYR A 340 6.45 25.99 4.06
C TYR A 340 7.88 25.93 4.60
N LEU A 341 8.76 26.83 4.13
CA LEU A 341 10.14 26.91 4.57
C LEU A 341 10.25 27.26 6.06
N GLU A 342 9.47 28.23 6.54
CA GLU A 342 9.38 28.59 7.96
C GLU A 342 8.93 27.40 8.81
N SER A 343 7.97 26.62 8.33
CA SER A 343 7.52 25.40 9.00
C SER A 343 8.64 24.36 9.11
N VAL A 344 9.35 24.09 8.01
CA VAL A 344 10.50 23.17 7.99
C VAL A 344 11.60 23.66 8.93
N ILE A 345 11.95 24.95 8.87
CA ILE A 345 13.00 25.56 9.69
C ILE A 345 12.66 25.49 11.17
N THR A 346 11.44 25.86 11.54
CA THR A 346 10.98 25.86 12.94
C THR A 346 11.03 24.46 13.54
N ARG A 347 10.59 23.44 12.78
CA ARG A 347 10.52 22.05 13.26
C ARG A 347 11.90 21.40 13.37
N THR A 348 12.77 21.67 12.40
CA THR A 348 14.13 21.10 12.35
C THR A 348 15.11 21.90 13.20
N LYS A 349 14.77 23.14 13.56
CA LYS A 349 15.67 24.12 14.17
C LYS A 349 16.95 24.31 13.35
N THR A 350 16.90 24.02 12.06
CA THR A 350 18.03 24.22 11.15
C THR A 350 18.38 25.69 11.06
N ARG A 351 19.67 25.98 10.92
CA ARG A 351 20.21 27.34 10.85
C ARG A 351 21.07 27.60 9.61
N ILE A 352 21.39 26.55 8.88
CA ILE A 352 22.36 26.57 7.79
C ILE A 352 21.67 26.05 6.53
N LEU A 353 21.77 26.83 5.46
CA LEU A 353 21.39 26.46 4.11
C LEU A 353 22.65 26.40 3.25
N VAL A 354 22.83 25.31 2.51
CA VAL A 354 23.81 25.20 1.44
C VAL A 354 23.04 25.25 0.12
N THR A 355 23.42 26.15 -0.78
CA THR A 355 22.71 26.38 -2.05
C THR A 355 23.65 26.92 -3.11
N ASP A 356 23.22 26.97 -4.36
CA ASP A 356 23.94 27.69 -5.41
C ASP A 356 23.92 29.21 -5.11
N SER A 357 25.04 29.87 -5.39
CA SER A 357 25.20 31.32 -5.25
C SER A 357 24.07 32.14 -5.89
N CYS A 358 23.46 31.67 -6.98
CA CYS A 358 22.34 32.39 -7.62
C CYS A 358 21.04 32.40 -6.81
N TYR A 359 20.90 31.54 -5.79
CA TYR A 359 19.70 31.46 -4.95
C TYR A 359 19.87 32.15 -3.59
N THR A 360 21.01 32.76 -3.27
CA THR A 360 21.25 33.33 -1.93
C THR A 360 20.20 34.38 -1.55
N ASP A 361 19.84 35.26 -2.49
CA ASP A 361 18.90 36.37 -2.26
C ASP A 361 17.49 35.85 -1.94
N ARG A 362 17.10 34.70 -2.51
CA ARG A 362 15.79 34.07 -2.25
C ARG A 362 15.61 33.70 -0.78
N PHE A 363 16.68 33.37 -0.07
CA PHE A 363 16.64 32.85 1.30
C PHE A 363 17.11 33.86 2.34
N GLN A 364 17.51 35.06 1.91
CA GLN A 364 17.94 36.12 2.80
C GLN A 364 16.81 36.51 3.76
N GLY A 365 17.11 36.57 5.06
CA GLY A 365 16.12 36.83 6.11
C GLY A 365 15.22 35.64 6.48
N ILE A 366 15.31 34.52 5.76
CA ILE A 366 14.58 33.27 6.07
C ILE A 366 15.48 32.31 6.86
N VAL A 367 16.72 32.10 6.39
CA VAL A 367 17.71 31.21 7.03
C VAL A 367 18.84 32.05 7.62
N PRO A 368 19.29 31.79 8.88
CA PRO A 368 20.33 32.58 9.52
C PRO A 368 21.70 32.57 8.81
N VAL A 369 22.13 31.40 8.33
CA VAL A 369 23.42 31.21 7.67
C VAL A 369 23.19 30.59 6.29
N ILE A 370 23.63 31.29 5.24
CA ILE A 370 23.50 30.85 3.86
C ILE A 370 24.91 30.67 3.29
N VAL A 371 25.22 29.45 2.87
CA VAL A 371 26.44 29.09 2.17
C VAL A 371 26.11 29.01 0.69
N GLY A 372 26.31 30.13 -0.01
CA GLY A 372 26.18 30.21 -1.46
C GLY A 372 27.43 29.63 -2.14
N MET A 373 27.25 28.55 -2.88
CA MET A 373 28.32 27.84 -3.57
C MET A 373 28.47 28.36 -5.00
N SER A 374 29.71 28.69 -5.37
CA SER A 374 30.16 28.72 -6.76
C SER A 374 31.37 27.79 -6.92
N PRO A 375 31.64 27.30 -8.14
CA PRO A 375 32.82 26.46 -8.40
C PRO A 375 34.14 27.10 -7.98
N GLU A 376 34.28 28.41 -8.21
CA GLU A 376 35.48 29.19 -7.88
C GLU A 376 35.62 29.35 -6.38
N TRP A 377 34.52 29.70 -5.69
CA TRP A 377 34.51 29.84 -4.23
C TRP A 377 34.89 28.53 -3.55
N LEU A 378 34.30 27.41 -3.98
CA LEU A 378 34.56 26.11 -3.40
C LEU A 378 36.03 25.69 -3.55
N ARG A 379 36.63 25.96 -4.72
CA ARG A 379 38.07 25.69 -4.97
C ARG A 379 38.97 26.65 -4.18
N SER A 380 38.51 27.86 -3.88
CA SER A 380 39.25 28.83 -3.08
C SER A 380 39.34 28.47 -1.59
N LEU A 381 38.45 27.60 -1.08
CA LEU A 381 38.49 27.14 0.30
C LEU A 381 39.83 26.43 0.59
N PRO A 382 40.39 26.56 1.80
CA PRO A 382 41.59 25.82 2.19
C PRO A 382 41.42 24.32 1.96
N ALA A 383 42.51 23.64 1.57
CA ALA A 383 42.51 22.19 1.51
C ALA A 383 42.06 21.62 2.86
N GLY A 384 41.06 20.74 2.85
CA GLY A 384 40.51 20.24 4.10
C GLY A 384 41.49 19.29 4.78
N SER A 385 41.53 19.35 6.12
CA SER A 385 42.51 18.61 6.93
C SER A 385 41.85 17.79 8.05
N ARG A 386 40.57 18.02 8.31
CA ARG A 386 39.82 17.41 9.42
C ARG A 386 38.69 16.53 8.91
N THR A 387 38.42 15.44 9.61
CA THR A 387 37.25 14.58 9.41
C THR A 387 36.43 14.49 10.69
N CYS A 388 35.11 14.41 10.56
CA CYS A 388 34.22 14.23 11.71
C CYS A 388 34.24 12.76 12.19
N GLU A 389 34.96 12.47 13.27
CA GLU A 389 35.11 11.10 13.81
C GLU A 389 33.96 10.66 14.73
N THR A 390 33.07 11.59 15.08
CA THR A 390 31.98 11.36 16.03
C THR A 390 30.71 10.81 15.38
N VAL A 391 30.63 10.77 14.05
CA VAL A 391 29.46 10.24 13.34
C VAL A 391 29.33 8.74 13.58
N ARG A 392 28.11 8.30 13.86
CA ARG A 392 27.74 6.90 14.11
C ARG A 392 26.67 6.45 13.12
N PRO A 393 26.58 5.15 12.79
CA PRO A 393 25.60 4.66 11.81
C PRO A 393 24.14 4.89 12.19
N ASP A 394 23.82 5.05 13.46
CA ASP A 394 22.47 5.37 13.96
C ASP A 394 22.14 6.88 13.90
N ASN A 395 23.11 7.74 13.60
CA ASN A 395 22.85 9.16 13.40
C ASN A 395 22.03 9.44 12.14
N ALA A 396 21.34 10.59 12.14
CA ALA A 396 20.67 11.12 10.96
C ALA A 396 21.64 11.20 9.77
N CYS A 397 21.19 10.78 8.58
CA CYS A 397 21.87 11.13 7.33
C CYS A 397 21.06 12.10 6.47
N LEU A 398 19.73 12.03 6.55
CA LEU A 398 18.83 12.93 5.83
C LEU A 398 17.45 12.98 6.49
N VAL A 399 16.67 14.01 6.17
CA VAL A 399 15.25 14.12 6.55
C VAL A 399 14.41 14.34 5.31
N LEU A 400 13.40 13.49 5.12
CA LEU A 400 12.43 13.61 4.04
C LEU A 400 11.18 14.29 4.57
N PHE A 401 10.70 15.34 3.90
CA PHE A 401 9.43 15.96 4.25
C PHE A 401 8.31 15.45 3.35
N THR A 402 7.24 14.93 3.95
CA THR A 402 6.03 14.52 3.23
C THR A 402 4.84 15.41 3.57
N SER A 403 3.80 15.37 2.73
CA SER A 403 2.46 15.84 3.09
C SER A 403 2.00 15.21 4.41
N GLY A 404 1.27 15.99 5.21
CA GLY A 404 0.69 15.56 6.45
C GLY A 404 -0.79 15.89 6.51
N SER A 405 -1.63 14.90 6.83
CA SER A 405 -3.09 15.01 7.06
C SER A 405 -3.61 16.17 7.91
N THR A 406 -2.75 16.93 8.59
CA THR A 406 -3.09 18.12 9.39
C THR A 406 -2.84 19.44 8.67
N GLY A 407 -2.39 19.42 7.42
CA GLY A 407 -1.93 20.63 6.74
C GLY A 407 -0.52 21.06 7.11
N THR A 408 0.29 20.16 7.70
CA THR A 408 1.65 20.48 8.18
C THR A 408 2.63 19.40 7.71
N PRO A 409 3.77 19.78 7.10
CA PRO A 409 4.76 18.82 6.60
C PRO A 409 5.35 17.92 7.70
N LYS A 410 5.42 16.62 7.42
CA LYS A 410 5.99 15.60 8.33
C LYS A 410 7.42 15.27 7.92
N GLY A 411 8.40 15.57 8.78
CA GLY A 411 9.79 15.18 8.57
C GLY A 411 10.01 13.72 9.01
N ILE A 412 10.55 12.89 8.13
CA ILE A 412 10.92 11.48 8.36
C ILE A 412 12.44 11.43 8.46
N ILE A 413 12.95 11.02 9.62
CA ILE A 413 14.38 10.99 9.90
C ILE A 413 14.97 9.66 9.46
N GLN A 414 15.90 9.71 8.52
CA GLN A 414 16.61 8.54 8.01
C GLN A 414 18.01 8.46 8.61
N THR A 415 18.49 7.24 8.81
CA THR A 415 19.80 6.98 9.43
C THR A 415 20.78 6.42 8.41
N HIS A 416 22.07 6.63 8.67
CA HIS A 416 23.13 6.06 7.86
C HIS A 416 23.01 4.54 7.73
N GLN A 417 22.78 3.83 8.84
CA GLN A 417 22.66 2.36 8.85
C GLN A 417 21.48 1.87 8.02
N ALA A 418 20.34 2.58 8.04
CA ALA A 418 19.15 2.18 7.30
C ALA A 418 19.42 2.22 5.78
N TYR A 419 19.97 3.33 5.30
CA TYR A 419 20.36 3.49 3.90
C TYR A 419 21.52 2.55 3.51
N ALA A 420 22.56 2.43 4.34
CA ALA A 420 23.68 1.54 4.04
C ALA A 420 23.23 0.07 3.91
N THR A 421 22.29 -0.35 4.76
CA THR A 421 21.70 -1.70 4.68
C THR A 421 20.85 -1.86 3.42
N ALA A 422 20.01 -0.88 3.12
CA ALA A 422 19.14 -0.92 1.94
C ALA A 422 19.94 -0.93 0.64
N ILE A 423 20.99 -0.11 0.51
CA ILE A 423 21.84 -0.02 -0.69
C ILE A 423 22.53 -1.35 -0.96
N LYS A 424 23.09 -2.01 0.07
CA LYS A 424 23.75 -3.32 -0.08
C LYS A 424 22.80 -4.38 -0.64
N ASN A 425 21.58 -4.45 -0.13
CA ASN A 425 20.58 -5.41 -0.58
C ASN A 425 20.04 -5.04 -1.98
N TYR A 426 19.77 -3.76 -2.24
CA TYR A 426 19.33 -3.27 -3.55
C TYR A 426 20.36 -3.61 -4.64
N ALA A 427 21.65 -3.35 -4.36
CA ALA A 427 22.75 -3.68 -5.27
C ALA A 427 22.86 -5.19 -5.53
N ARG A 428 22.71 -6.02 -4.49
CA ARG A 428 22.66 -7.49 -4.66
C ARG A 428 21.49 -7.92 -5.54
N ASP A 429 20.30 -7.39 -5.29
CA ASP A 429 19.07 -7.82 -5.95
C ASP A 429 19.03 -7.43 -7.44
N LEU A 430 19.60 -6.27 -7.76
CA LEU A 430 19.72 -5.78 -9.14
C LEU A 430 21.07 -6.10 -9.80
N GLN A 431 21.97 -6.78 -9.09
CA GLN A 431 23.31 -7.16 -9.57
C GLN A 431 24.15 -5.94 -10.01
N LEU A 432 24.07 -4.85 -9.24
CA LEU A 432 24.80 -3.61 -9.47
C LEU A 432 26.22 -3.68 -8.89
N GLY A 433 27.12 -2.83 -9.40
CA GLY A 433 28.51 -2.80 -8.97
C GLY A 433 29.29 -1.58 -9.47
N PRO A 434 30.63 -1.62 -9.50
CA PRO A 434 31.46 -0.48 -9.87
C PRO A 434 31.34 -0.02 -11.33
N HIS A 435 30.61 -0.75 -12.17
CA HIS A 435 30.35 -0.39 -13.56
C HIS A 435 28.99 0.30 -13.76
N THR A 436 28.21 0.48 -12.69
CA THR A 436 26.89 1.09 -12.74
C THR A 436 27.01 2.57 -13.10
N LEU A 437 26.23 2.99 -14.11
CA LEU A 437 26.08 4.37 -14.57
C LEU A 437 24.63 4.78 -14.30
N TYR A 438 24.36 5.31 -13.11
CA TYR A 438 23.01 5.58 -12.63
C TYR A 438 22.60 7.01 -12.97
N LEU A 439 21.47 7.21 -13.65
CA LEU A 439 20.93 8.54 -13.94
C LEU A 439 20.27 9.16 -12.70
N GLN A 440 20.66 10.39 -12.33
CA GLN A 440 20.03 11.22 -11.31
C GLN A 440 18.84 11.98 -11.90
N PHE A 441 17.73 11.28 -12.14
CA PHE A 441 16.55 11.85 -12.79
C PHE A 441 15.59 12.53 -11.81
N ASP A 442 15.34 11.94 -10.65
CA ASP A 442 14.36 12.45 -9.70
C ASP A 442 14.85 13.73 -9.02
N ASP A 443 13.90 14.62 -8.71
CA ASP A 443 14.21 15.84 -7.99
C ASP A 443 14.67 15.56 -6.57
N TYR A 444 15.66 16.34 -6.12
CA TYR A 444 16.37 16.06 -4.89
C TYR A 444 15.52 16.10 -3.60
N ALA A 445 14.33 16.73 -3.64
CA ALA A 445 13.40 16.74 -2.52
C ALA A 445 12.62 15.43 -2.37
N PHE A 446 12.61 14.57 -3.39
CA PHE A 446 12.00 13.24 -3.34
C PHE A 446 12.97 12.20 -2.83
N ASP A 447 12.42 11.12 -2.26
CA ASP A 447 13.19 10.06 -1.62
C ASP A 447 14.04 9.27 -2.61
N ILE A 448 13.50 8.95 -3.80
CA ILE A 448 14.19 8.21 -4.85
C ILE A 448 15.48 8.90 -5.29
N SER A 449 15.52 10.23 -5.37
CA SER A 449 16.74 10.97 -5.74
C SER A 449 17.96 10.59 -4.90
N ASN A 450 17.75 10.19 -3.64
CA ASN A 450 18.84 9.77 -2.75
C ASN A 450 19.44 8.43 -3.18
N LEU A 451 18.62 7.52 -3.68
CA LEU A 451 19.09 6.27 -4.25
C LEU A 451 19.97 6.52 -5.47
N GLU A 452 19.57 7.43 -6.36
CA GLU A 452 20.21 7.63 -7.66
C GLU A 452 21.66 8.08 -7.57
N PHE A 453 22.05 8.89 -6.57
CA PHE A 453 23.46 9.22 -6.34
C PHE A 453 24.15 8.32 -5.31
N LEU A 454 23.46 7.87 -4.25
CA LEU A 454 24.12 7.08 -3.20
C LEU A 454 24.51 5.69 -3.69
N VAL A 455 23.65 5.03 -4.47
CA VAL A 455 23.92 3.68 -4.99
C VAL A 455 25.19 3.66 -5.85
N PRO A 456 25.32 4.42 -6.94
CA PRO A 456 26.54 4.37 -7.75
C PRO A 456 27.79 4.77 -6.96
N LEU A 457 27.73 5.83 -6.14
CA LEU A 457 28.91 6.31 -5.41
C LEU A 457 29.39 5.33 -4.33
N ILE A 458 28.48 4.60 -3.68
CA ILE A 458 28.84 3.58 -2.70
C ILE A 458 29.41 2.33 -3.37
N LEU A 459 28.94 1.99 -4.57
CA LEU A 459 29.42 0.83 -5.34
C LEU A 459 30.71 1.11 -6.12
N GLY A 460 31.16 2.36 -6.21
CA GLY A 460 32.33 2.75 -7.00
C GLY A 460 32.02 2.98 -8.48
N GLY A 461 30.73 3.12 -8.83
CA GLY A 461 30.23 3.48 -10.16
C GLY A 461 30.17 4.99 -10.37
N CYS A 462 29.33 5.44 -11.30
CA CYS A 462 29.17 6.85 -11.65
C CYS A 462 27.72 7.33 -11.48
N CYS A 463 27.56 8.50 -10.86
CA CYS A 463 26.31 9.25 -10.84
C CYS A 463 26.25 10.14 -12.08
N CYS A 464 25.31 9.87 -12.98
CA CYS A 464 25.09 10.60 -14.22
C CYS A 464 24.02 11.68 -13.99
N VAL A 465 24.42 12.95 -13.98
CA VAL A 465 23.53 14.08 -13.67
C VAL A 465 23.11 14.78 -14.99
N PRO A 466 21.84 14.66 -15.39
CA PRO A 466 21.36 15.24 -16.65
C PRO A 466 21.24 16.75 -16.57
N GLY A 467 21.29 17.39 -17.74
CA GLY A 467 20.98 18.81 -17.92
C GLY A 467 19.50 19.14 -17.68
N PRO A 468 19.14 20.43 -17.78
CA PRO A 468 17.74 20.85 -17.76
C PRO A 468 16.97 20.22 -18.93
N MET A 469 15.95 19.42 -18.63
CA MET A 469 15.08 18.76 -19.60
C MET A 469 13.69 19.36 -19.58
N LYS A 470 13.04 19.44 -20.75
CA LYS A 470 11.64 19.89 -20.87
C LYS A 470 10.74 18.80 -21.43
N THR A 471 11.29 17.94 -22.27
CA THR A 471 10.56 16.89 -23.00
C THR A 471 11.11 15.50 -22.70
N VAL A 472 10.35 14.47 -23.07
CA VAL A 472 10.82 13.07 -22.97
C VAL A 472 11.91 12.78 -23.99
N GLN A 473 11.94 13.49 -25.12
CA GLN A 473 13.03 13.42 -26.09
C GLN A 473 14.33 13.96 -25.51
N ASP A 474 14.27 15.01 -24.69
CA ASP A 474 15.45 15.50 -23.95
C ASP A 474 15.95 14.40 -22.99
N LEU A 475 15.04 13.70 -22.29
CA LEU A 475 15.38 12.58 -21.42
C LEU A 475 16.11 11.46 -22.16
N ALA A 476 15.59 11.01 -23.30
CA ALA A 476 16.26 10.02 -24.12
C ALA A 476 17.65 10.51 -24.59
N GLY A 477 17.74 11.80 -24.97
CA GLY A 477 19.01 12.45 -25.33
C GLY A 477 20.04 12.40 -24.20
N GLU A 478 19.65 12.79 -22.99
CA GLU A 478 20.52 12.81 -21.80
C GLU A 478 20.93 11.40 -21.37
N ILE A 479 20.02 10.41 -21.41
CA ILE A 479 20.32 9.00 -21.13
C ILE A 479 21.47 8.52 -22.04
N ASN A 480 21.37 8.81 -23.33
CA ASN A 480 22.39 8.41 -24.31
C ASN A 480 23.67 9.23 -24.20
N ALA A 481 23.58 10.53 -23.95
CA ALA A 481 24.75 11.42 -23.85
C ALA A 481 25.62 11.08 -22.63
N LEU A 482 24.98 10.68 -21.53
CA LEU A 482 25.66 10.28 -20.29
C LEU A 482 25.94 8.77 -20.21
N ASP A 483 25.59 8.01 -21.25
CA ASP A 483 25.69 6.55 -21.30
C ASP A 483 25.07 5.86 -20.06
N ALA A 484 23.99 6.44 -19.51
CA ALA A 484 23.34 5.90 -18.32
C ALA A 484 22.76 4.51 -18.61
N ASP A 485 23.07 3.53 -17.77
CA ASP A 485 22.70 2.13 -17.98
C ASP A 485 21.61 1.64 -17.01
N ILE A 486 21.30 2.45 -16.00
CA ILE A 486 20.16 2.27 -15.10
C ILE A 486 19.56 3.61 -14.70
N LEU A 487 18.24 3.63 -14.53
CA LEU A 487 17.49 4.78 -14.04
C LEU A 487 16.18 4.34 -13.37
N PHE A 488 15.59 5.25 -12.60
CA PHE A 488 14.25 5.09 -12.05
C PHE A 488 13.28 6.08 -12.72
N LEU A 489 12.06 5.64 -13.01
CA LEU A 489 10.97 6.51 -13.46
C LEU A 489 9.65 6.15 -12.77
N THR A 490 8.72 7.10 -12.75
CA THR A 490 7.32 6.76 -12.53
C THR A 490 6.75 6.09 -13.79
N PRO A 491 5.79 5.16 -13.67
CA PRO A 491 5.10 4.60 -14.84
C PRO A 491 4.55 5.65 -15.80
N THR A 492 4.07 6.79 -15.29
CA THR A 492 3.59 7.93 -16.09
C THR A 492 4.66 8.53 -17.01
N VAL A 493 5.91 8.60 -16.56
CA VAL A 493 7.02 9.07 -17.40
C VAL A 493 7.54 7.94 -18.29
N ALA A 494 7.71 6.74 -17.73
CA ALA A 494 8.27 5.59 -18.44
C ALA A 494 7.46 5.17 -19.68
N ILE A 495 6.12 5.31 -19.66
CA ILE A 495 5.26 4.97 -20.80
C ILE A 495 5.52 5.86 -22.02
N LYS A 496 6.08 7.06 -21.82
CA LYS A 496 6.35 8.01 -22.91
C LYS A 496 7.67 7.76 -23.62
N LEU A 497 8.55 6.93 -23.04
CA LEU A 497 9.85 6.59 -23.61
C LEU A 497 9.72 5.36 -24.51
N GLU A 498 10.40 5.38 -25.65
CA GLU A 498 10.46 4.22 -26.56
C GLU A 498 11.77 3.44 -26.36
N PRO A 499 11.73 2.10 -26.35
CA PRO A 499 12.94 1.28 -26.22
C PRO A 499 14.02 1.59 -27.27
N SER A 500 13.61 1.95 -28.50
CA SER A 500 14.52 2.32 -29.59
C SER A 500 15.32 3.59 -29.33
N ASP A 501 14.80 4.48 -28.47
CA ASP A 501 15.40 5.78 -28.22
C ASP A 501 16.53 5.68 -27.17
N VAL A 502 16.61 4.59 -26.41
CA VAL A 502 17.59 4.39 -25.33
C VAL A 502 18.28 3.01 -25.42
N PRO A 503 18.95 2.70 -26.54
CA PRO A 503 19.42 1.35 -26.85
C PRO A 503 20.50 0.79 -25.90
N ARG A 504 21.14 1.66 -25.08
CA ARG A 504 22.18 1.25 -24.11
C ARG A 504 21.63 1.03 -22.69
N LEU A 505 20.37 1.38 -22.44
CA LEU A 505 19.74 1.24 -21.13
C LEU A 505 19.55 -0.23 -20.77
N LYS A 506 20.19 -0.70 -19.70
CA LYS A 506 20.14 -2.11 -19.29
C LYS A 506 19.00 -2.40 -18.34
N THR A 507 18.70 -1.47 -17.43
CA THR A 507 17.65 -1.65 -16.42
C THR A 507 16.83 -0.37 -16.28
N MET A 508 15.51 -0.49 -16.34
CA MET A 508 14.58 0.58 -15.99
C MET A 508 13.79 0.16 -14.76
N CYS A 509 14.07 0.81 -13.64
CA CYS A 509 13.26 0.67 -12.44
C CYS A 509 12.04 1.58 -12.55
N VAL A 510 10.87 1.07 -12.19
CA VAL A 510 9.63 1.85 -12.17
C VAL A 510 8.93 1.71 -10.84
N GLY A 511 8.33 2.79 -10.33
CA GLY A 511 7.65 2.73 -9.04
C GLY A 511 6.87 4.00 -8.71
N GLY A 512 6.33 4.05 -7.49
CA GLY A 512 5.51 5.17 -7.06
C GLY A 512 4.07 5.15 -7.58
N GLU A 513 3.73 4.36 -8.61
CA GLU A 513 2.38 4.26 -9.18
C GLU A 513 2.03 2.82 -9.55
N PRO A 514 0.74 2.46 -9.71
CA PRO A 514 0.36 1.17 -10.29
C PRO A 514 0.97 0.97 -11.67
N LEU A 515 1.47 -0.24 -11.95
CA LEU A 515 2.16 -0.54 -13.21
C LEU A 515 1.15 -0.86 -14.34
N PRO A 516 1.08 -0.06 -15.41
CA PRO A 516 0.18 -0.30 -16.53
C PRO A 516 0.62 -1.47 -17.40
N LYS A 517 -0.35 -2.21 -17.96
CA LYS A 517 -0.10 -3.30 -18.91
C LYS A 517 0.63 -2.83 -20.17
N ASP A 518 0.25 -1.66 -20.68
CA ASP A 518 0.82 -1.11 -21.90
C ASP A 518 2.30 -0.80 -21.74
N LEU A 519 2.71 -0.37 -20.54
CA LEU A 519 4.13 -0.17 -20.22
C LEU A 519 4.88 -1.50 -20.22
N VAL A 520 4.32 -2.55 -19.63
CA VAL A 520 4.96 -3.87 -19.66
C VAL A 520 5.09 -4.38 -21.08
N SER A 521 4.00 -4.33 -21.85
CA SER A 521 3.97 -4.82 -23.23
C SER A 521 4.95 -4.08 -24.13
N LYS A 522 5.11 -2.75 -23.93
CA LYS A 522 6.07 -1.93 -24.68
C LYS A 522 7.51 -2.36 -24.46
N TRP A 523 7.85 -2.81 -23.26
CA TRP A 523 9.23 -3.13 -22.86
C TRP A 523 9.51 -4.64 -22.80
N ASP A 524 8.52 -5.51 -23.05
CA ASP A 524 8.63 -6.98 -22.92
C ASP A 524 9.68 -7.57 -23.87
N ASP A 525 9.71 -7.10 -25.13
CA ASP A 525 10.65 -7.53 -26.16
C ASP A 525 11.96 -6.71 -26.16
N SER A 526 12.14 -5.77 -25.22
CA SER A 526 13.34 -4.94 -25.12
C SER A 526 14.51 -5.68 -24.46
N ALA A 527 15.73 -5.29 -24.81
CA ALA A 527 16.93 -5.70 -24.07
C ALA A 527 17.00 -5.09 -22.66
N THR A 528 16.25 -4.00 -22.42
CA THR A 528 16.14 -3.33 -21.12
C THR A 528 15.29 -4.16 -20.15
N LYS A 529 15.83 -4.46 -18.98
CA LYS A 529 15.08 -5.13 -17.91
C LYS A 529 14.17 -4.13 -17.20
N LEU A 530 12.85 -4.33 -17.30
CA LEU A 530 11.87 -3.58 -16.52
C LEU A 530 11.76 -4.18 -15.09
N VAL A 531 11.88 -3.33 -14.07
CA VAL A 531 11.78 -3.76 -12.65
C VAL A 531 10.75 -2.89 -11.92
N ASN A 532 9.70 -3.50 -11.37
CA ASN A 532 8.72 -2.76 -10.55
C ASN A 532 9.21 -2.66 -9.10
N GLN A 533 9.18 -1.47 -8.53
CA GLN A 533 9.67 -1.13 -7.20
C GLN A 533 8.54 -0.56 -6.35
N TYR A 534 8.41 -1.09 -5.13
CA TYR A 534 7.45 -0.63 -4.15
C TYR A 534 8.16 -0.10 -2.90
N GLY A 535 7.77 1.09 -2.46
CA GLY A 535 8.34 1.76 -1.30
C GLY A 535 7.51 2.96 -0.84
N MET A 536 7.95 3.51 0.30
CA MET A 536 7.47 4.76 0.88
C MET A 536 8.61 5.45 1.63
N GLY A 537 8.50 6.77 1.84
CA GLY A 537 9.56 7.56 2.47
C GLY A 537 9.97 7.13 3.89
N GLU A 538 9.13 6.39 4.61
CA GLU A 538 9.45 5.80 5.92
C GLU A 538 10.44 4.63 5.87
N VAL A 539 10.79 4.18 4.66
CA VAL A 539 11.69 3.07 4.38
C VAL A 539 12.82 3.56 3.47
N ALA A 540 14.06 3.25 3.81
CA ALA A 540 15.18 3.59 2.95
C ALA A 540 15.10 2.84 1.61
N ILE A 541 15.15 3.56 0.50
CA ILE A 541 15.10 3.05 -0.89
C ILE A 541 13.76 2.41 -1.28
N CYS A 542 13.53 1.17 -0.87
CA CYS A 542 12.40 0.38 -1.30
C CYS A 542 12.15 -0.78 -0.35
N CYS A 543 10.90 -1.22 -0.33
CA CYS A 543 10.45 -2.39 0.41
C CYS A 543 10.58 -3.66 -0.44
N ALA A 544 10.11 -3.62 -1.68
CA ALA A 544 10.02 -4.78 -2.55
C ALA A 544 10.40 -4.47 -4.00
N LEU A 545 10.88 -5.51 -4.68
CA LEU A 545 11.20 -5.52 -6.10
C LEU A 545 10.49 -6.67 -6.80
N ASN A 546 9.88 -6.39 -7.94
CA ASN A 546 9.44 -7.37 -8.92
C ASN A 546 10.33 -7.29 -10.15
N ARG A 547 11.24 -8.27 -10.26
CA ARG A 547 12.17 -8.42 -11.40
C ARG A 547 11.62 -9.33 -12.50
N SER A 548 10.41 -9.88 -12.31
CA SER A 548 9.74 -10.79 -13.24
C SER A 548 8.29 -10.32 -13.35
N ILE A 549 8.13 -9.19 -14.04
CA ILE A 549 6.84 -8.52 -14.19
C ILE A 549 5.92 -9.42 -15.01
N ASP A 550 4.67 -9.53 -14.58
CA ASP A 550 3.66 -10.28 -15.33
C ASP A 550 3.29 -9.50 -16.60
N VAL A 551 3.20 -10.17 -17.76
CA VAL A 551 2.90 -9.55 -19.08
C VAL A 551 1.59 -8.74 -19.07
N VAL A 552 0.64 -9.10 -18.21
CA VAL A 552 -0.63 -8.37 -18.04
C VAL A 552 -0.49 -7.05 -17.26
N GLY A 553 0.72 -6.71 -16.82
CA GLY A 553 0.98 -5.60 -15.91
C GLY A 553 0.44 -5.86 -14.50
N GLY A 554 0.36 -4.79 -13.72
CA GLY A 554 -0.51 -4.75 -12.55
C GLY A 554 0.16 -4.70 -11.19
N ALA A 555 -0.56 -5.25 -10.22
CA ALA A 555 -0.44 -4.96 -8.80
C ALA A 555 0.68 -5.74 -8.07
N LYS A 556 1.36 -6.68 -8.74
CA LYS A 556 2.38 -7.51 -8.10
C LYS A 556 3.68 -6.71 -7.93
N VAL A 557 3.99 -6.37 -6.69
CA VAL A 557 5.19 -5.62 -6.30
C VAL A 557 6.40 -6.50 -5.99
N GLY A 558 6.21 -7.82 -6.04
CA GLY A 558 7.30 -8.80 -5.99
C GLY A 558 7.67 -9.20 -4.57
N ARG A 559 8.96 -9.31 -4.28
CA ARG A 559 9.48 -9.82 -2.99
C ARG A 559 10.22 -8.73 -2.22
N PRO A 560 10.33 -8.85 -0.89
CA PRO A 560 11.12 -7.91 -0.09
C PRO A 560 12.56 -7.82 -0.63
N SER A 561 13.09 -6.60 -0.77
CA SER A 561 14.51 -6.39 -1.09
C SER A 561 15.36 -6.39 0.18
N THR A 562 14.92 -5.58 1.16
CA THR A 562 15.51 -5.56 2.51
C THR A 562 14.43 -5.93 3.53
N GLY A 563 14.82 -6.63 4.58
CA GLY A 563 13.90 -6.96 5.66
C GLY A 563 12.84 -8.00 5.28
N ALA A 564 11.65 -7.88 5.86
CA ALA A 564 10.50 -8.73 5.59
C ALA A 564 9.23 -7.90 5.39
N ILE A 565 8.30 -8.44 4.61
CA ILE A 565 6.96 -7.87 4.42
C ILE A 565 5.93 -8.86 4.96
N TRP A 566 4.99 -8.34 5.71
CA TRP A 566 3.90 -9.07 6.35
C TRP A 566 2.56 -8.53 5.88
N VAL A 567 1.57 -9.40 5.78
CA VAL A 567 0.17 -9.01 5.53
C VAL A 567 -0.64 -9.40 6.76
N VAL A 568 -1.26 -8.41 7.38
CA VAL A 568 -2.04 -8.57 8.62
C VAL A 568 -3.49 -8.17 8.40
N ASN A 569 -4.37 -8.56 9.32
CA ASN A 569 -5.76 -8.12 9.29
C ASN A 569 -5.85 -6.58 9.26
N SER A 570 -6.59 -6.03 8.32
CA SER A 570 -6.69 -4.57 8.11
C SER A 570 -7.28 -3.82 9.31
N SER A 571 -8.02 -4.51 10.18
CA SER A 571 -8.58 -3.93 11.40
C SER A 571 -7.70 -4.15 12.64
N SER A 572 -6.73 -5.07 12.59
CA SER A 572 -5.88 -5.40 13.74
C SER A 572 -4.52 -5.96 13.32
N PRO A 573 -3.40 -5.25 13.60
CA PRO A 573 -2.05 -5.75 13.28
C PRO A 573 -1.61 -6.94 14.16
N GLU A 574 -2.36 -7.24 15.23
CA GLU A 574 -2.14 -8.41 16.09
C GLU A 574 -2.56 -9.74 15.44
N LYS A 575 -3.08 -9.70 14.22
CA LYS A 575 -3.50 -10.88 13.49
C LYS A 575 -2.80 -10.98 12.15
N LEU A 576 -1.96 -12.00 11.99
CA LEU A 576 -1.40 -12.37 10.70
C LEU A 576 -2.51 -12.86 9.76
N ALA A 577 -2.51 -12.38 8.52
CA ALA A 577 -3.48 -12.81 7.52
C ALA A 577 -3.09 -14.18 6.92
N PRO A 578 -4.06 -15.03 6.53
CA PRO A 578 -3.80 -16.21 5.71
C PRO A 578 -3.17 -15.86 4.36
N ILE A 579 -2.50 -16.82 3.71
CA ILE A 579 -1.99 -16.62 2.35
C ILE A 579 -3.20 -16.47 1.42
N GLY A 580 -3.19 -15.44 0.57
CA GLY A 580 -4.30 -15.11 -0.32
C GLY A 580 -5.35 -14.16 0.28
N ALA A 581 -5.30 -13.85 1.58
CA ALA A 581 -6.18 -12.88 2.22
C ALA A 581 -5.77 -11.43 1.90
N VAL A 582 -6.76 -10.54 1.85
CA VAL A 582 -6.52 -9.10 1.72
C VAL A 582 -6.31 -8.50 3.10
N GLY A 583 -5.19 -7.85 3.31
CA GLY A 583 -4.80 -7.29 4.59
C GLY A 583 -3.98 -6.00 4.45
N GLU A 584 -3.58 -5.43 5.57
CA GLU A 584 -2.67 -4.29 5.62
C GLU A 584 -1.22 -4.78 5.50
N ILE A 585 -0.42 -4.10 4.68
CA ILE A 585 1.01 -4.38 4.50
C ILE A 585 1.80 -3.77 5.66
N ILE A 586 2.60 -4.60 6.33
CA ILE A 586 3.56 -4.20 7.37
C ILE A 586 4.98 -4.51 6.89
N ILE A 587 5.87 -3.54 7.08
CA ILE A 587 7.28 -3.66 6.74
C ILE A 587 8.08 -3.87 8.02
N GLU A 588 8.97 -4.84 8.03
CA GLU A 588 9.90 -5.12 9.13
C GLU A 588 11.34 -5.06 8.62
N GLY A 589 12.25 -4.43 9.37
CA GLY A 589 13.68 -4.61 9.13
C GLY A 589 14.56 -3.40 9.44
N PRO A 590 15.88 -3.54 9.22
CA PRO A 590 16.88 -2.52 9.56
C PRO A 590 16.82 -1.26 8.69
N HIS A 591 16.27 -1.36 7.48
CA HIS A 591 16.05 -0.24 6.55
C HIS A 591 14.91 0.72 6.92
N LEU A 592 14.19 0.47 8.01
CA LEU A 592 13.16 1.40 8.49
C LEU A 592 13.80 2.71 8.99
N SER A 593 13.16 3.84 8.69
CA SER A 593 13.54 5.15 9.21
C SER A 593 13.57 5.17 10.74
N ARG A 594 14.27 6.14 11.33
CA ARG A 594 14.29 6.31 12.80
C ARG A 594 12.91 6.68 13.34
N GLY A 595 12.14 7.45 12.56
CA GLY A 595 10.79 7.88 12.89
C GLY A 595 10.52 9.29 12.38
N TYR A 596 9.42 9.89 12.80
CA TYR A 596 9.09 11.27 12.46
C TYR A 596 9.78 12.26 13.42
N LEU A 597 10.06 13.46 12.93
CA LEU A 597 10.74 14.54 13.66
C LEU A 597 9.90 15.11 14.83
N ASP A 598 8.57 15.13 14.71
CA ASP A 598 7.68 15.72 15.72
C ASP A 598 7.10 14.67 16.67
N GLU A 599 7.15 14.93 17.97
CA GLU A 599 6.53 14.08 19.00
C GLU A 599 4.99 14.11 18.96
N THR A 600 4.37 15.19 18.48
CA THR A 600 2.90 15.28 18.28
C THR A 600 2.44 14.53 17.04
N ALA A 601 3.25 14.56 15.97
CA ALA A 601 3.11 13.61 14.87
C ALA A 601 3.26 12.18 15.43
N THR A 602 4.25 11.93 16.31
CA THR A 602 4.47 10.68 17.06
C THR A 602 3.27 10.27 17.93
N ARG A 603 2.53 11.21 18.53
CA ARG A 603 1.27 10.93 19.25
C ARG A 603 0.09 10.64 18.33
N ARG A 604 0.05 11.17 17.11
CA ARG A 604 -0.83 10.67 16.03
C ARG A 604 -0.23 9.46 15.28
N THR A 605 0.98 9.02 15.65
CA THR A 605 1.71 7.84 15.13
C THR A 605 1.34 6.56 15.87
N GLU A 606 0.21 6.54 16.57
CA GLU A 606 -0.46 5.28 16.93
C GLU A 606 -0.81 4.42 15.68
N ALA A 607 -0.72 4.98 14.48
CA ALA A 607 -1.03 4.30 13.23
C ALA A 607 0.16 3.72 12.46
N GLY A 608 1.40 4.21 12.61
CA GLY A 608 2.53 3.89 11.71
C GLY A 608 3.50 2.85 12.28
N PHE A 609 4.45 3.27 13.12
CA PHE A 609 5.36 2.34 13.79
C PHE A 609 4.65 1.58 14.91
N LEU A 610 4.76 0.25 14.91
CA LEU A 610 4.19 -0.55 15.98
C LEU A 610 4.93 -0.29 17.30
N LYS A 611 4.16 0.01 18.36
CA LYS A 611 4.69 0.24 19.72
C LYS A 611 5.23 -1.05 20.36
N SER A 612 4.67 -2.19 19.96
CA SER A 612 5.03 -3.52 20.43
C SER A 612 5.04 -4.50 19.28
N ILE A 613 5.92 -5.50 19.36
CA ILE A 613 5.99 -6.57 18.38
C ILE A 613 4.79 -7.50 18.60
N PRO A 614 3.98 -7.78 17.55
CA PRO A 614 2.82 -8.65 17.67
C PRO A 614 3.20 -10.06 18.14
N ARG A 615 2.31 -10.69 18.90
CA ARG A 615 2.56 -12.02 19.47
C ARG A 615 2.88 -13.08 18.42
N TRP A 616 2.20 -13.05 17.27
CA TRP A 616 2.44 -13.99 16.18
C TRP A 616 3.87 -13.88 15.63
N MET A 617 4.47 -12.69 15.63
CA MET A 617 5.85 -12.49 15.16
C MET A 617 6.83 -13.12 16.15
N VAL A 618 6.64 -12.86 17.45
CA VAL A 618 7.48 -13.46 18.51
C VAL A 618 7.42 -14.99 18.48
N GLU A 619 6.22 -15.56 18.29
CA GLU A 619 6.03 -17.02 18.15
C GLU A 619 6.74 -17.58 16.89
N MET A 620 6.73 -16.84 15.77
CA MET A 620 7.34 -17.29 14.52
C MET A 620 8.86 -17.10 14.50
N HIS A 621 9.36 -16.00 15.06
CA HIS A 621 10.76 -15.55 15.00
C HIS A 621 11.22 -14.99 16.36
N PRO A 622 11.45 -15.85 17.37
CA PRO A 622 11.80 -15.40 18.73
C PRO A 622 13.10 -14.58 18.80
N ASP A 623 14.04 -14.82 17.88
CA ASP A 623 15.34 -14.14 17.84
C ASP A 623 15.26 -12.71 17.24
N ARG A 624 14.09 -12.30 16.74
CA ARG A 624 13.88 -11.02 16.04
C ARG A 624 13.07 -10.00 16.84
N THR A 625 12.89 -10.21 18.15
CA THR A 625 12.13 -9.31 19.03
C THR A 625 12.68 -7.88 19.13
N HIS A 626 13.92 -7.65 18.67
CA HIS A 626 14.56 -6.33 18.60
C HIS A 626 14.27 -5.57 17.30
N THR A 627 13.67 -6.20 16.29
CA THR A 627 13.34 -5.52 15.02
C THR A 627 12.20 -4.54 15.21
N ARG A 628 12.06 -3.60 14.26
CA ARG A 628 10.95 -2.65 14.23
C ARG A 628 10.00 -2.99 13.10
N MET A 629 8.74 -2.62 13.27
CA MET A 629 7.68 -2.83 12.29
C MET A 629 6.95 -1.52 11.99
N TYR A 630 6.69 -1.28 10.71
CA TYR A 630 6.00 -0.11 10.20
C TYR A 630 4.74 -0.53 9.41
N ARG A 631 3.61 0.04 9.79
CA ARG A 631 2.33 -0.07 9.09
C ARG A 631 2.29 0.92 7.94
N SER A 632 2.26 0.41 6.72
CA SER A 632 2.23 1.24 5.51
C SER A 632 0.91 1.98 5.31
N GLY A 633 -0.20 1.45 5.84
CA GLY A 633 -1.56 1.86 5.45
C GLY A 633 -1.97 1.40 4.05
N ASP A 634 -1.11 0.65 3.34
CA ASP A 634 -1.41 0.02 2.07
C ASP A 634 -2.10 -1.32 2.31
N LEU A 635 -3.09 -1.62 1.48
CA LEU A 635 -3.72 -2.94 1.41
C LEU A 635 -2.99 -3.80 0.39
N GLY A 636 -2.84 -5.07 0.71
CA GLY A 636 -2.23 -6.04 -0.17
C GLY A 636 -2.57 -7.46 0.20
N ARG A 637 -1.94 -8.38 -0.53
CA ARG A 637 -2.11 -9.82 -0.37
C ARG A 637 -0.78 -10.50 -0.57
N GLN A 638 -0.49 -11.50 0.26
CA GLN A 638 0.61 -12.42 0.02
C GLN A 638 0.15 -13.55 -0.91
N ASN A 639 0.84 -13.71 -2.03
CA ASN A 639 0.55 -14.74 -3.03
C ASN A 639 1.17 -16.08 -2.62
N HIS A 640 0.71 -17.16 -3.25
CA HIS A 640 1.17 -18.52 -2.93
C HIS A 640 2.61 -18.84 -3.35
N ASP A 641 3.21 -18.01 -4.19
CA ASP A 641 4.64 -18.03 -4.49
C ASP A 641 5.46 -17.23 -3.45
N GLY A 642 4.83 -16.47 -2.55
CA GLY A 642 5.46 -15.60 -1.56
C GLY A 642 5.73 -14.17 -2.06
N THR A 643 5.32 -13.81 -3.27
CA THR A 643 5.29 -12.42 -3.74
C THR A 643 4.13 -11.65 -3.08
N ILE A 644 4.20 -10.32 -3.12
CA ILE A 644 3.17 -9.42 -2.61
C ILE A 644 2.45 -8.75 -3.77
N THR A 645 1.12 -8.67 -3.66
CA THR A 645 0.26 -7.87 -4.53
C THR A 645 -0.25 -6.66 -3.75
N TYR A 646 0.01 -5.47 -4.26
CA TYR A 646 -0.53 -4.20 -3.76
C TYR A 646 -1.93 -3.96 -4.31
N LEU A 647 -2.90 -3.69 -3.45
CA LEU A 647 -4.32 -3.57 -3.83
C LEU A 647 -4.87 -2.14 -3.70
N GLY A 648 -4.06 -1.20 -3.22
CA GLY A 648 -4.47 0.18 -2.99
C GLY A 648 -4.18 0.63 -1.57
N ARG A 649 -4.63 1.84 -1.23
CA ARG A 649 -4.55 2.37 0.13
C ARG A 649 -5.82 2.08 0.92
N LYS A 650 -5.67 1.81 2.21
CA LYS A 650 -6.77 1.91 3.20
C LYS A 650 -7.21 3.36 3.42
N ASP A 651 -6.26 4.24 3.12
CA ASP A 651 -6.17 5.68 3.13
C ASP A 651 -7.01 6.61 2.24
N THR A 652 -6.80 7.92 2.41
CA THR A 652 -7.08 8.98 1.43
C THR A 652 -5.80 9.54 0.79
N ILE A 653 -4.63 8.97 1.07
CA ILE A 653 -3.39 9.37 0.40
C ILE A 653 -3.41 8.87 -1.05
N LEU A 654 -3.07 9.78 -1.95
CA LEU A 654 -2.97 9.59 -3.39
C LEU A 654 -1.49 9.58 -3.80
N LYS A 655 -1.19 8.94 -4.94
CA LYS A 655 0.12 9.03 -5.60
C LYS A 655 -0.09 9.57 -7.01
N LEU A 656 0.54 10.69 -7.33
CA LEU A 656 0.49 11.35 -8.63
C LEU A 656 1.90 11.79 -9.00
N ASP A 657 2.38 11.40 -10.18
CA ASP A 657 3.74 11.68 -10.65
C ASP A 657 4.79 11.25 -9.61
N GLY A 658 4.57 10.09 -8.99
CA GLY A 658 5.42 9.57 -7.91
C GLY A 658 5.33 10.35 -6.58
N CYS A 659 4.64 11.49 -6.54
CA CYS A 659 4.49 12.32 -5.36
C CYS A 659 3.42 11.76 -4.42
N ARG A 660 3.73 11.67 -3.13
CA ARG A 660 2.75 11.37 -2.08
C ARG A 660 1.92 12.61 -1.77
N ILE A 661 0.63 12.55 -2.06
CA ILE A 661 -0.33 13.64 -1.79
C ILE A 661 -1.34 13.15 -0.76
N ASP A 662 -1.44 13.85 0.37
CA ASP A 662 -2.53 13.60 1.31
C ASP A 662 -3.75 14.42 0.89
N ALA A 663 -4.78 13.75 0.35
CA ALA A 663 -5.99 14.44 -0.12
C ALA A 663 -6.64 15.29 0.98
N LEU A 664 -6.54 14.85 2.25
CA LEU A 664 -7.12 15.60 3.38
C LEU A 664 -6.37 16.90 3.66
N GLU A 665 -5.06 16.97 3.37
CA GLU A 665 -4.28 18.20 3.51
C GLU A 665 -4.70 19.23 2.45
N VAL A 666 -4.89 18.78 1.21
CA VAL A 666 -5.42 19.64 0.14
C VAL A 666 -6.85 20.10 0.46
N GLU A 667 -7.71 19.18 0.90
CA GLU A 667 -9.07 19.50 1.34
C GLU A 667 -9.09 20.46 2.53
N HIS A 668 -8.15 20.33 3.47
CA HIS A 668 -8.05 21.22 4.62
C HIS A 668 -7.72 22.65 4.21
N GLN A 669 -6.76 22.85 3.31
CA GLN A 669 -6.42 24.19 2.79
C GLN A 669 -7.55 24.77 1.93
N ALA A 670 -8.19 23.94 1.10
CA ALA A 670 -9.35 24.35 0.31
C ALA A 670 -10.54 24.77 1.20
N ARG A 671 -10.76 24.07 2.31
CA ARG A 671 -11.85 24.36 3.25
C ARG A 671 -11.74 25.74 3.91
N LYS A 672 -10.54 26.34 3.99
CA LYS A 672 -10.36 27.71 4.52
C LYS A 672 -11.07 28.77 3.69
N CYS A 673 -11.39 28.48 2.43
CA CYS A 673 -12.08 29.37 1.49
C CYS A 673 -13.59 29.05 1.36
N LEU A 674 -14.06 28.01 2.05
CA LEU A 674 -15.40 27.45 1.92
C LEU A 674 -16.24 27.75 3.16
N SER A 675 -17.56 27.84 3.00
CA SER A 675 -18.47 27.93 4.14
C SER A 675 -18.61 26.58 4.85
N ASP A 676 -19.13 26.56 6.07
CA ASP A 676 -19.32 25.33 6.86
C ASP A 676 -20.24 24.30 6.19
N LYS A 677 -21.10 24.75 5.27
CA LYS A 677 -22.04 23.89 4.53
C LYS A 677 -21.48 23.37 3.22
N ASP A 678 -20.47 24.03 2.69
CA ASP A 678 -19.80 23.61 1.47
C ASP A 678 -18.92 22.38 1.75
N THR A 679 -18.61 21.63 0.69
CA THR A 679 -17.77 20.45 0.82
C THR A 679 -16.81 20.35 -0.35
N VAL A 680 -15.58 19.99 -0.04
CA VAL A 680 -14.56 19.63 -1.02
C VAL A 680 -14.06 18.22 -0.73
N VAL A 681 -13.92 17.42 -1.78
CA VAL A 681 -13.32 16.08 -1.76
C VAL A 681 -12.27 16.03 -2.85
N VAL A 682 -11.05 15.66 -2.50
CA VAL A 682 -9.93 15.54 -3.45
C VAL A 682 -9.69 14.06 -3.75
N ASP A 683 -9.52 13.76 -5.04
CA ASP A 683 -9.24 12.41 -5.54
C ASP A 683 -8.42 12.47 -6.83
N LEU A 684 -7.92 11.32 -7.30
CA LEU A 684 -7.21 11.19 -8.56
C LEU A 684 -8.10 10.51 -9.60
N LEU A 685 -8.27 11.14 -10.76
CA LEU A 685 -9.05 10.60 -11.90
C LEU A 685 -8.17 10.33 -13.10
N GLY A 686 -8.60 9.43 -13.99
CA GLY A 686 -7.87 9.04 -15.20
C GLY A 686 -7.12 7.72 -15.07
N ILE A 687 -6.48 7.31 -16.18
CA ILE A 687 -5.67 6.09 -16.32
C ILE A 687 -4.32 6.45 -16.93
N ILE A 688 -3.28 5.68 -16.63
CA ILE A 688 -1.97 5.83 -17.25
C ILE A 688 -1.91 4.91 -18.48
N ASN A 689 -2.08 5.49 -19.67
CA ASN A 689 -2.00 4.77 -20.96
C ASN A 689 -1.05 5.46 -21.98
N GLY A 690 -0.35 6.52 -21.56
CA GLY A 690 0.56 7.30 -22.40
C GLY A 690 -0.10 8.36 -23.28
N GLN A 691 -1.42 8.38 -23.41
CA GLN A 691 -2.19 9.44 -24.08
C GLN A 691 -2.92 10.34 -23.08
N ASP A 692 -3.46 9.74 -22.03
CA ASP A 692 -4.16 10.37 -20.93
C ASP A 692 -3.30 10.30 -19.67
N GLU A 693 -3.34 11.37 -18.87
CA GLU A 693 -2.64 11.45 -17.60
C GLU A 693 -3.62 11.54 -16.43
N PRO A 694 -3.31 10.86 -15.31
CA PRO A 694 -4.09 11.02 -14.11
C PRO A 694 -4.06 12.48 -13.63
N SER A 695 -5.20 12.98 -13.18
CA SER A 695 -5.39 14.38 -12.80
C SER A 695 -5.90 14.51 -11.38
N LEU A 696 -5.22 15.33 -10.57
CA LEU A 696 -5.68 15.69 -9.23
C LEU A 696 -6.95 16.54 -9.33
N THR A 697 -8.07 15.95 -8.93
CA THR A 697 -9.41 16.50 -9.10
C THR A 697 -10.03 16.86 -7.76
N ALA A 698 -10.54 18.09 -7.66
CA ALA A 698 -11.33 18.54 -6.52
C ALA A 698 -12.83 18.53 -6.88
N PHE A 699 -13.60 17.68 -6.22
CA PHE A 699 -15.05 17.68 -6.25
C PHE A 699 -15.56 18.70 -5.25
N ILE A 700 -16.32 19.68 -5.72
CA ILE A 700 -16.86 20.77 -4.91
C ILE A 700 -18.39 20.67 -4.88
N TYR A 701 -18.95 20.85 -3.69
CA TYR A 701 -20.35 21.18 -3.47
C TYR A 701 -20.43 22.56 -2.79
N LEU A 702 -21.26 23.43 -3.35
CA LEU A 702 -21.48 24.79 -2.86
C LEU A 702 -22.95 24.96 -2.51
N ASP A 703 -23.31 25.16 -1.23
CA ASP A 703 -24.71 25.17 -0.76
C ASP A 703 -25.56 26.21 -1.51
N GLU A 704 -24.99 27.38 -1.77
CA GLU A 704 -25.67 28.51 -2.42
C GLU A 704 -25.66 28.45 -3.97
N HIS A 705 -25.10 27.40 -4.57
CA HIS A 705 -25.02 27.30 -6.03
C HIS A 705 -26.33 26.81 -6.66
N PRO A 706 -26.78 27.33 -7.82
CA PRO A 706 -28.06 26.94 -8.44
C PRO A 706 -28.21 25.45 -8.81
N ILE A 707 -27.10 24.74 -9.01
CA ILE A 707 -27.10 23.29 -9.29
C ILE A 707 -27.35 22.45 -8.03
N SER A 708 -27.21 23.05 -6.85
CA SER A 708 -27.26 22.35 -5.58
C SER A 708 -28.68 21.89 -5.30
N SER A 709 -28.82 20.59 -5.02
CA SER A 709 -30.10 19.94 -4.84
C SER A 709 -30.04 18.93 -3.70
N PRO A 710 -31.15 18.66 -3.00
CA PRO A 710 -31.16 17.63 -1.99
C PRO A 710 -30.92 16.24 -2.61
N PRO A 711 -30.31 15.29 -1.89
CA PRO A 711 -30.11 13.94 -2.38
C PRO A 711 -31.47 13.29 -2.70
N VAL A 712 -31.61 12.74 -3.91
CA VAL A 712 -32.79 11.99 -4.34
C VAL A 712 -32.48 10.48 -4.28
N THR A 713 -33.40 9.69 -3.74
CA THR A 713 -33.21 8.24 -3.54
C THR A 713 -32.98 7.53 -4.88
N ASN A 714 -31.90 6.75 -4.99
CA ASN A 714 -31.44 6.04 -6.19
C ASN A 714 -30.93 6.91 -7.35
N ASP A 715 -30.82 8.22 -7.17
CA ASP A 715 -30.28 9.12 -8.19
C ASP A 715 -28.77 9.33 -8.07
N VAL A 716 -28.17 9.84 -9.15
CA VAL A 716 -26.76 10.23 -9.24
C VAL A 716 -26.69 11.76 -9.17
N PRO A 717 -25.74 12.35 -8.43
CA PRO A 717 -25.56 13.81 -8.46
C PRO A 717 -25.24 14.28 -9.88
N LEU A 718 -25.69 15.48 -10.23
CA LEU A 718 -25.25 16.14 -11.45
C LEU A 718 -23.79 16.56 -11.27
N LEU A 719 -22.94 16.20 -12.23
CA LEU A 719 -21.55 16.61 -12.31
C LEU A 719 -21.41 17.64 -13.44
N LYS A 720 -20.77 18.76 -13.15
CA LYS A 720 -20.45 19.80 -14.13
C LYS A 720 -18.99 20.19 -13.99
N ASP A 721 -18.33 20.53 -15.09
CA ASP A 721 -17.01 21.15 -15.01
C ASP A 721 -17.15 22.51 -14.32
N ALA A 722 -16.48 22.64 -13.18
CA ALA A 722 -16.60 23.82 -12.33
C ALA A 722 -15.79 25.00 -12.88
N LEU A 723 -14.80 24.74 -13.75
CA LEU A 723 -13.95 25.79 -14.35
C LEU A 723 -14.69 26.59 -15.42
N VAL A 724 -15.63 25.97 -16.12
CA VAL A 724 -16.47 26.62 -17.15
C VAL A 724 -17.71 27.29 -16.54
N ASP A 725 -17.96 27.10 -15.25
CA ASP A 725 -19.09 27.69 -14.54
C ASP A 725 -18.70 29.05 -13.92
N PRO A 726 -19.33 30.17 -14.33
CA PRO A 726 -18.91 31.50 -13.88
C PRO A 726 -19.02 31.72 -12.37
N ILE A 727 -20.01 31.10 -11.72
CA ILE A 727 -20.27 31.25 -10.28
C ILE A 727 -19.18 30.50 -9.49
N SER A 728 -18.86 29.29 -9.92
CA SER A 728 -17.88 28.42 -9.27
C SER A 728 -16.43 28.86 -9.54
N SER A 729 -16.14 29.43 -10.72
CA SER A 729 -14.80 29.83 -11.15
C SER A 729 -14.10 30.81 -10.18
N ALA A 730 -14.85 31.79 -9.64
CA ALA A 730 -14.29 32.73 -8.67
C ALA A 730 -13.84 32.03 -7.37
N LYS A 731 -14.68 31.12 -6.86
CA LYS A 731 -14.38 30.34 -5.65
C LYS A 731 -13.20 29.38 -5.87
N ILE A 732 -13.11 28.78 -7.06
CA ILE A 732 -11.99 27.89 -7.43
C ILE A 732 -10.66 28.65 -7.41
N LYS A 733 -10.61 29.87 -7.97
CA LYS A 733 -9.40 30.70 -7.94
C LYS A 733 -8.95 31.00 -6.51
N GLU A 734 -9.90 31.28 -5.61
CA GLU A 734 -9.63 31.49 -4.18
C GLU A 734 -9.03 30.23 -3.53
N ILE A 735 -9.63 29.06 -3.79
CA ILE A 735 -9.13 27.77 -3.31
C ILE A 735 -7.71 27.50 -3.82
N GLN A 736 -7.48 27.66 -5.12
CA GLN A 736 -6.15 27.44 -5.73
C GLN A 736 -5.11 28.38 -5.12
N ALA A 737 -5.45 29.66 -4.92
CA ALA A 737 -4.57 30.63 -4.28
C ALA A 737 -4.24 30.25 -2.82
N SER A 738 -5.24 29.86 -2.04
CA SER A 738 -5.05 29.40 -0.64
C SER A 738 -4.11 28.19 -0.55
N ILE A 739 -4.30 27.21 -1.43
CA ILE A 739 -3.42 26.03 -1.51
C ILE A 739 -2.01 26.46 -1.91
N ALA A 740 -1.85 27.28 -2.95
CA ALA A 740 -0.53 27.72 -3.45
C ALA A 740 0.29 28.51 -2.42
N LEU A 741 -0.37 29.20 -1.47
CA LEU A 741 0.30 29.92 -0.39
C LEU A 741 0.90 28.98 0.67
N SER A 742 0.36 27.77 0.81
CA SER A 742 0.65 26.88 1.95
C SER A 742 1.30 25.55 1.56
N LEU A 743 1.03 25.03 0.37
CA LEU A 743 1.43 23.70 -0.08
C LEU A 743 2.29 23.75 -1.36
N PRO A 744 3.11 22.72 -1.60
CA PRO A 744 3.85 22.58 -2.85
C PRO A 744 2.93 22.56 -4.08
N ARG A 745 3.46 23.03 -5.22
CA ARG A 745 2.72 23.18 -6.49
C ARG A 745 2.03 21.90 -6.97
N TYR A 746 2.67 20.75 -6.81
CA TYR A 746 2.12 19.45 -7.21
C TYR A 746 0.89 19.01 -6.41
N MET A 747 0.57 19.68 -5.30
CA MET A 747 -0.64 19.42 -4.50
C MET A 747 -1.84 20.30 -4.88
N ILE A 748 -1.69 21.21 -5.85
CA ILE A 748 -2.77 22.08 -6.32
C ILE A 748 -3.61 21.32 -7.35
N PRO A 749 -4.92 21.09 -7.11
CA PRO A 749 -5.78 20.45 -8.10
C PRO A 749 -5.83 21.26 -9.40
N THR A 750 -5.74 20.55 -10.53
CA THR A 750 -5.83 21.13 -11.87
C THR A 750 -7.23 21.00 -12.45
N THR A 751 -8.02 20.04 -11.95
CA THR A 751 -9.40 19.80 -12.38
C THR A 751 -10.38 20.04 -11.22
N PHE A 752 -11.50 20.69 -11.51
CA PHE A 752 -12.55 20.96 -10.54
C PHE A 752 -13.91 20.51 -11.08
N VAL A 753 -14.62 19.69 -10.30
CA VAL A 753 -15.93 19.15 -10.67
C VAL A 753 -16.96 19.61 -9.66
N LEU A 754 -17.99 20.30 -10.13
CA LEU A 754 -19.09 20.74 -9.29
C LEU A 754 -20.13 19.63 -9.21
N MET A 755 -20.54 19.29 -7.98
CA MET A 755 -21.56 18.28 -7.70
C MET A 755 -22.82 18.92 -7.15
N SER A 756 -24.00 18.49 -7.62
CA SER A 756 -25.29 18.96 -7.07
C SER A 756 -25.52 18.54 -5.61
N TRP A 757 -24.92 17.43 -5.19
CA TRP A 757 -24.84 16.99 -3.79
C TRP A 757 -23.69 16.00 -3.64
N ILE A 758 -23.18 15.85 -2.41
CA ILE A 758 -22.08 14.92 -2.11
C ILE A 758 -22.61 13.54 -1.73
N PRO A 759 -22.23 12.46 -2.45
CA PRO A 759 -22.52 11.10 -2.05
C PRO A 759 -22.07 10.76 -0.64
N ARG A 760 -22.97 10.15 0.13
CA ARG A 760 -22.70 9.71 1.51
C ARG A 760 -23.12 8.25 1.68
N THR A 761 -22.34 7.52 2.46
CA THR A 761 -22.63 6.15 2.93
C THR A 761 -23.84 6.15 3.85
N ALA A 762 -24.40 4.97 4.14
CA ALA A 762 -25.49 4.80 5.12
C ALA A 762 -25.14 5.33 6.52
N SER A 763 -23.84 5.36 6.86
CA SER A 763 -23.33 5.96 8.11
C SER A 763 -23.22 7.48 8.07
N LYS A 764 -23.76 8.15 7.04
CA LYS A 764 -23.69 9.59 6.75
C LYS A 764 -22.27 10.14 6.48
N LYS A 765 -21.25 9.28 6.46
CA LYS A 765 -19.88 9.61 6.01
C LYS A 765 -19.84 9.81 4.50
N ILE A 766 -18.94 10.67 4.01
CA ILE A 766 -18.70 10.86 2.57
C ILE A 766 -18.35 9.52 1.91
N ASP A 767 -19.01 9.20 0.80
CA ASP A 767 -18.78 7.99 0.01
C ASP A 767 -17.76 8.26 -1.10
N ARG A 768 -16.47 8.25 -0.73
CA ARG A 768 -15.37 8.50 -1.67
C ARG A 768 -15.33 7.50 -2.82
N LYS A 769 -15.73 6.23 -2.60
CA LYS A 769 -15.74 5.21 -3.67
C LYS A 769 -16.77 5.56 -4.74
N LYS A 770 -17.97 5.96 -4.32
CA LYS A 770 -19.01 6.40 -5.26
C LYS A 770 -18.60 7.70 -5.97
N ILE A 771 -17.99 8.65 -5.25
CA ILE A 771 -17.45 9.88 -5.86
C ILE A 771 -16.38 9.56 -6.90
N HIS A 772 -15.43 8.69 -6.59
CA HIS A 772 -14.38 8.24 -7.50
C HIS A 772 -14.97 7.66 -8.80
N MET A 773 -15.92 6.72 -8.67
CA MET A 773 -16.57 6.08 -9.81
C MET A 773 -17.27 7.10 -10.71
N LEU A 774 -18.07 7.99 -10.12
CA LEU A 774 -18.78 9.04 -10.87
C LEU A 774 -17.81 10.02 -11.52
N GLY A 775 -16.74 10.37 -10.81
CA GLY A 775 -15.64 11.17 -11.31
C GLY A 775 -14.96 10.54 -12.53
N GLN A 776 -14.62 9.25 -12.46
CA GLN A 776 -14.01 8.52 -13.57
C GLN A 776 -14.91 8.53 -14.80
N MET A 777 -16.22 8.26 -14.63
CA MET A 777 -17.19 8.34 -15.72
C MET A 777 -17.24 9.74 -16.34
N PHE A 778 -17.25 10.78 -15.51
CA PHE A 778 -17.24 12.17 -15.97
C PHE A 778 -15.95 12.53 -16.72
N TYR A 779 -14.79 12.07 -16.22
CA TYR A 779 -13.49 12.28 -16.84
C TYR A 779 -13.44 11.68 -18.26
N PHE A 780 -13.86 10.42 -18.43
CA PHE A 780 -13.88 9.77 -19.75
C PHE A 780 -14.88 10.41 -20.71
N ALA A 781 -16.08 10.77 -20.24
CA ALA A 781 -17.07 11.47 -21.07
C ALA A 781 -16.54 12.83 -21.57
N ARG A 782 -15.72 13.53 -20.76
CA ARG A 782 -15.06 14.78 -21.16
C ARG A 782 -13.99 14.55 -22.22
N LEU A 783 -13.17 13.50 -22.08
CA LEU A 783 -12.15 13.14 -23.08
C LEU A 783 -12.77 12.83 -24.45
N GLU A 784 -13.92 12.17 -24.49
CA GLU A 784 -14.65 11.89 -25.73
C GLU A 784 -15.21 13.15 -26.41
N GLN A 785 -15.47 14.22 -25.65
CA GLN A 785 -16.01 15.49 -26.15
C GLN A 785 -14.92 16.51 -26.54
N LEU A 786 -13.69 16.33 -26.10
CA LEU A 786 -12.56 17.16 -26.52
C LEU A 786 -12.18 16.80 -27.96
N PRO A 787 -11.93 17.78 -28.85
CA PRO A 787 -11.34 17.48 -30.15
C PRO A 787 -10.03 16.74 -29.89
N LYS A 788 -9.88 15.55 -30.50
CA LYS A 788 -8.64 14.78 -30.46
C LYS A 788 -7.57 15.53 -31.25
N ASP A 789 -7.01 16.57 -30.65
CA ASP A 789 -5.85 17.26 -31.18
C ASP A 789 -4.67 16.29 -31.09
N VAL A 790 -4.17 15.87 -32.26
CA VAL A 790 -2.92 15.08 -32.42
C VAL A 790 -1.69 15.98 -32.15
N SER A 791 -1.81 16.94 -31.24
CA SER A 791 -0.85 18.02 -31.00
C SER A 791 -0.90 18.44 -29.53
N TYR A 792 -0.58 17.52 -28.63
CA TYR A 792 -0.18 17.87 -27.26
C TYR A 792 1.32 17.60 -27.05
N ALA A 793 2.14 17.99 -28.02
CA ALA A 793 3.61 17.95 -27.94
C ALA A 793 4.22 19.32 -27.54
N GLN A 794 3.43 20.29 -27.05
CA GLN A 794 3.92 21.66 -26.81
C GLN A 794 3.45 22.33 -25.50
N LYS A 795 2.92 21.58 -24.52
CA LYS A 795 2.68 22.13 -23.17
C LYS A 795 3.14 21.15 -22.10
N ILE A 796 4.46 21.14 -21.85
CA ILE A 796 5.16 21.35 -20.56
C ILE A 796 6.62 21.61 -20.90
#